data_AF-A0A8B7BS70-F1
#
_entry.id   AF-A0A8B7BS70-F1
#
_cell.length_a   1.000
_cell.length_b   1.000
_cell.length_c   1.000
_cell.angle_alpha   90.00
_cell.angle_beta   90.00
_cell.angle_gamma   90.00
#
_symmetry.space_group_name_H-M   'P 1'
#
loop_
_entity.id
_entity.type
_entity.pdbx_description
1 polymer ?
#
loop_
_entity_poly.entity_id
_entity_poly.type
_entity_poly.pdbx_seq_one_letter_code
_entity_poly.pdbx_strand_id
1 'polypeptide(L)'
;MAASIEILGTSLIQKSPLLPSPSSRMLRGEQSLLCFPSALFLLRQRSLCGVRRVARTPTAAVVTKRVTKVAAEKPATFKVRAAVTVRKKKKQDFKEKIASQLDAFSDQIGRNVVLELVSTEIDPRTQRPKTSNQAVLRDWFKRKNGRGERVVYTAEFMVDSSFGMPGAITVLNRHQREFFLESIVVEGFACGAVHFSCYSWVQPTRIHPNKRVFFSNKPYLPSETPPGLKELREMELKELRGGGTGERKLTDRIYDYATYNDLGNPDKGIEHARPVLGGEKTPYPRRCRTGRPPTSADIHAERRVEDPLPIYVPRDEAFEEAKQEMLSAGALKAMLHNLLPSLVASISPESHDFKAFHDIDNLFKEGLRLKQTLQDQLFHKIPFVSKIEESSHGLLRYDTPDIITKDKFAWLRDDEFARQALAGINPVNIERLQVFPPVSKLDPAIHGPPESAIKEEHIIGHLNGMSVQQALEENKLFILDYHDVYLPFLDRINAQDGRKAYGTRTLFFLTPLGTLKPIAIELCLPPATPGCSRAKRVLTPPTDATSNWLWHLAKAHVSSNDAGVHQLVNHWLRTHACMEPFIIAAHRQLSAMHPIFKLLKPHMRYTLEINALARQILINGGGVIEYGFTPRSCCMEISASFYRDHWRFDREGLPADLIRRGMAIEDPSQPHGLKLVIEDYPYANDGLLLWSALESWVRTYVQAYYPTPHAVQADSELQAWYAEAVDVGHADKSSADWWPWLGSPADLASILTTLLWLASAQHAALNFGQYPLGGYVPSRPPLMRRLVPAEGDPEYESLLADPHRFFLSALPSLTQATTFMAVIDTLSTHSSDEEYLGERRDSYTWTGDDAMVDAWHYFAEEVRRADEKIARRNADPARRNRCGAGVLPYELMAPSSPPGITCRGVPNSASI
;
A
#
# COMPACT_ATOMS: atom_id res chain seq x y z
N MET A 1 -13.21 -31.46 57.15
CA MET A 1 -12.53 -31.09 58.40
C MET A 1 -12.32 -29.60 58.39
N ALA A 2 -12.83 -28.91 59.43
CA ALA A 2 -12.43 -27.62 60.03
C ALA A 2 -11.90 -26.49 59.12
N ALA A 3 -12.22 -25.21 59.26
CA ALA A 3 -13.03 -24.37 60.14
C ALA A 3 -12.95 -22.96 59.48
N SER A 4 -14.04 -22.24 59.25
CA SER A 4 -14.61 -21.19 60.12
C SER A 4 -13.65 -20.05 60.50
N ILE A 5 -14.11 -18.82 60.25
CA ILE A 5 -14.07 -17.57 61.07
C ILE A 5 -14.04 -16.37 60.07
N GLU A 6 -15.18 -15.70 59.76
CA GLU A 6 -15.83 -14.60 60.52
C GLU A 6 -14.83 -13.46 60.87
N ILE A 7 -15.05 -12.16 60.70
CA ILE A 7 -16.23 -11.35 61.03
C ILE A 7 -15.89 -9.86 60.73
N LEU A 8 -16.92 -9.06 60.41
CA LEU A 8 -17.16 -7.61 60.62
C LEU A 8 -16.05 -6.57 60.28
N GLY A 9 -16.35 -5.38 59.75
CA GLY A 9 -17.64 -4.72 59.58
C GLY A 9 -17.46 -3.25 59.16
N THR A 10 -18.47 -2.76 58.45
CA THR A 10 -19.18 -1.47 58.60
C THR A 10 -18.44 -0.12 58.56
N SER A 11 -18.91 0.75 57.65
CA SER A 11 -19.44 2.13 57.90
C SER A 11 -19.15 3.01 56.68
N LEU A 12 -20.11 3.25 55.78
CA LEU A 12 -21.17 4.27 55.82
C LEU A 12 -20.67 5.73 55.62
N ILE A 13 -21.24 6.35 54.56
CA ILE A 13 -21.91 7.67 54.54
C ILE A 13 -21.23 8.87 53.84
N GLN A 14 -21.94 9.31 52.78
CA GLN A 14 -22.27 10.68 52.28
C GLN A 14 -21.19 11.55 51.61
N LYS A 15 -21.36 11.88 50.31
CA LYS A 15 -22.20 12.94 49.66
C LYS A 15 -21.56 14.35 49.73
N SER A 16 -20.96 14.75 48.59
CA SER A 16 -20.99 16.05 47.87
C SER A 16 -20.69 17.36 48.65
N PRO A 17 -20.61 18.58 48.06
CA PRO A 17 -20.67 19.04 46.66
C PRO A 17 -19.66 20.15 46.22
N LEU A 18 -19.63 20.45 44.90
CA LEU A 18 -19.55 21.76 44.18
C LEU A 18 -18.42 22.82 44.42
N LEU A 19 -17.68 23.07 43.30
CA LEU A 19 -17.19 24.36 42.71
C LEU A 19 -16.12 25.22 43.45
N PRO A 20 -15.41 26.21 42.81
CA PRO A 20 -15.06 26.47 41.40
C PRO A 20 -13.54 26.82 41.18
N SER A 21 -13.17 27.20 39.94
CA SER A 21 -11.86 27.65 39.41
C SER A 21 -11.09 28.73 40.21
N PRO A 22 -9.79 28.99 39.93
CA PRO A 22 -9.48 30.09 38.98
C PRO A 22 -8.20 29.95 38.13
N SER A 23 -8.08 30.89 37.20
CA SER A 23 -7.03 31.18 36.22
C SER A 23 -5.75 31.82 36.78
N SER A 24 -4.62 31.66 36.07
CA SER A 24 -3.52 32.64 35.86
C SER A 24 -2.44 31.99 34.97
N ARG A 25 -2.03 32.48 33.80
CA ARG A 25 -1.28 33.69 33.38
C ARG A 25 0.20 33.76 33.80
N MET A 26 1.03 33.97 32.76
CA MET A 26 2.45 34.41 32.69
C MET A 26 3.51 33.31 32.92
N LEU A 27 4.61 33.21 32.14
CA LEU A 27 5.52 34.27 31.68
C LEU A 27 6.14 34.00 30.30
N ARG A 28 6.24 35.08 29.51
CA ARG A 28 7.19 35.30 28.41
C ARG A 28 8.62 35.32 28.95
N GLY A 29 9.55 34.73 28.22
CA GLY A 29 10.98 35.04 28.30
C GLY A 29 11.44 35.59 26.95
N GLU A 30 11.61 36.91 26.87
CA GLU A 30 12.37 37.58 25.83
C GLU A 30 13.88 37.40 26.11
N GLN A 31 14.66 37.03 25.10
CA GLN A 31 16.06 37.42 25.03
C GLN A 31 16.36 37.89 23.61
N SER A 32 16.82 39.13 23.52
CA SER A 32 17.22 39.79 22.30
C SER A 32 18.73 40.03 22.33
N LEU A 33 19.29 39.98 21.12
CA LEU A 33 20.49 40.66 20.63
C LEU A 33 21.86 40.20 21.14
N LEU A 34 22.70 39.77 20.17
CA LEU A 34 23.94 40.46 19.83
C LEU A 34 24.43 40.00 18.45
N CYS A 35 24.40 40.92 17.49
CA CYS A 35 25.06 40.82 16.18
C CYS A 35 26.55 41.17 16.32
N PHE A 36 27.43 40.48 15.58
CA PHE A 36 28.63 41.10 15.02
C PHE A 36 28.93 40.52 13.62
N PRO A 37 29.32 41.37 12.64
CA PRO A 37 29.58 40.98 11.26
C PRO A 37 31.08 40.70 11.04
N SER A 38 31.39 39.78 10.13
CA SER A 38 32.76 39.59 9.63
C SER A 38 32.73 39.57 8.10
N ALA A 39 32.86 40.76 7.52
CA ALA A 39 33.40 40.93 6.18
C ALA A 39 34.92 41.10 6.31
N LEU A 40 35.73 40.37 5.54
CA LEU A 40 37.03 40.88 5.09
C LEU A 40 37.58 40.11 3.87
N PHE A 41 37.58 40.84 2.75
CA PHE A 41 38.66 41.02 1.76
C PHE A 41 39.19 39.84 0.93
N LEU A 42 38.75 39.88 -0.34
CA LEU A 42 39.48 39.48 -1.53
C LEU A 42 40.87 40.16 -1.60
N LEU A 43 41.93 39.36 -1.73
CA LEU A 43 43.23 39.81 -2.23
C LEU A 43 43.62 38.94 -3.44
N ARG A 44 43.34 39.50 -4.62
CA ARG A 44 43.99 39.15 -5.89
C ARG A 44 45.49 39.47 -5.77
N GLN A 45 46.35 38.49 -5.93
CA GLN A 45 47.72 38.72 -6.38
C GLN A 45 47.95 38.13 -7.77
N ARG A 46 48.15 39.04 -8.71
CA ARG A 46 48.77 38.80 -10.02
C ARG A 46 50.28 38.65 -9.82
N SER A 47 50.89 37.65 -10.43
CA SER A 47 52.29 37.73 -10.89
C SER A 47 52.35 37.00 -12.23
N LEU A 48 52.37 37.74 -13.35
CA LEU A 48 53.53 38.18 -14.10
C LEU A 48 54.34 37.01 -14.69
N CYS A 49 53.94 36.68 -15.91
CA CYS A 49 54.62 35.78 -16.84
C CYS A 49 55.92 36.45 -17.32
N GLY A 50 57.07 35.90 -16.93
CA GLY A 50 58.38 36.29 -17.43
C GLY A 50 58.92 35.25 -18.40
N VAL A 51 58.76 35.50 -19.70
CA VAL A 51 59.38 34.73 -20.77
C VAL A 51 60.85 35.13 -20.89
N ARG A 52 61.78 34.18 -20.72
CA ARG A 52 63.13 34.26 -21.29
C ARG A 52 63.52 32.92 -21.91
N ARG A 53 63.48 32.90 -23.24
CA ARG A 53 64.13 31.90 -24.11
C ARG A 53 65.65 32.10 -24.03
N VAL A 54 66.39 31.03 -23.76
CA VAL A 54 67.75 30.86 -24.29
C VAL A 54 67.85 29.45 -24.83
N ALA A 55 68.10 29.36 -26.14
CA ALA A 55 68.37 28.14 -26.86
C ALA A 55 69.81 27.66 -26.57
N ARG A 56 70.00 26.36 -26.35
CA ARG A 56 71.25 25.66 -26.66
C ARG A 56 70.95 24.18 -26.95
N THR A 57 71.41 23.77 -28.12
CA THR A 57 71.45 22.45 -28.76
C THR A 57 71.79 21.27 -27.83
N PRO A 58 71.17 20.08 -27.98
CA PRO A 58 71.62 18.87 -27.31
C PRO A 58 72.57 18.07 -28.22
N THR A 59 73.78 17.84 -27.73
CA THR A 59 74.73 16.86 -28.27
C THR A 59 74.34 15.46 -27.76
N ALA A 60 74.27 14.49 -28.67
CA ALA A 60 73.97 13.11 -28.35
C ALA A 60 75.08 12.48 -27.49
N ALA A 61 74.70 11.89 -26.35
CA ALA A 61 75.52 10.96 -25.61
C ALA A 61 74.67 9.73 -25.26
N VAL A 62 74.96 8.63 -25.94
CA VAL A 62 74.47 7.30 -25.60
C VAL A 62 75.11 6.89 -24.27
N VAL A 63 74.30 6.74 -23.23
CA VAL A 63 74.70 6.09 -21.97
C VAL A 63 73.80 4.88 -21.76
N THR A 64 74.41 3.71 -21.92
CA THR A 64 73.83 2.40 -21.65
C THR A 64 73.69 2.14 -20.14
N LYS A 65 72.48 1.70 -19.77
CA LYS A 65 72.08 0.86 -18.61
C LYS A 65 72.43 1.33 -17.19
N ARG A 66 71.36 1.64 -16.44
CA ARG A 66 71.00 0.86 -15.24
C ARG A 66 69.49 0.99 -15.01
N VAL A 67 68.74 -0.08 -15.30
CA VAL A 67 67.42 -0.27 -14.69
C VAL A 67 67.68 -0.59 -13.23
N THR A 68 67.70 0.44 -12.40
CA THR A 68 67.44 0.26 -10.98
C THR A 68 65.99 -0.20 -10.87
N LYS A 69 65.78 -1.49 -10.55
CA LYS A 69 64.56 -1.94 -9.90
C LYS A 69 64.42 -1.07 -8.65
N VAL A 70 63.62 -0.01 -8.73
CA VAL A 70 63.08 0.62 -7.54
C VAL A 70 62.21 -0.47 -6.91
N ALA A 71 62.66 -1.01 -5.77
CA ALA A 71 61.81 -1.83 -4.96
C ALA A 71 60.55 -1.00 -4.66
N ALA A 72 59.38 -1.50 -5.03
CA ALA A 72 58.13 -0.85 -4.68
C ALA A 72 58.13 -0.63 -3.17
N GLU A 73 58.16 0.63 -2.74
CA GLU A 73 57.95 0.97 -1.34
C GLU A 73 56.64 0.32 -0.93
N LYS A 74 56.68 -0.50 0.15
CA LYS A 74 55.45 -1.04 0.71
C LYS A 74 54.58 0.15 1.09
N PRO A 75 53.35 0.25 0.58
CA PRO A 75 52.54 1.41 0.87
C PRO A 75 52.28 1.48 2.38
N ALA A 76 52.24 2.69 2.92
CA ALA A 76 51.98 2.90 4.33
C ALA A 76 50.57 2.36 4.64
N THR A 77 50.42 1.58 5.72
CA THR A 77 49.10 1.14 6.15
C THR A 77 48.54 2.11 7.17
N PHE A 78 47.25 2.41 7.07
CA PHE A 78 46.52 3.23 8.01
C PHE A 78 45.29 2.48 8.54
N LYS A 79 44.81 2.92 9.69
CA LYS A 79 43.71 2.28 10.40
C LYS A 79 42.42 3.03 10.15
N VAL A 80 41.38 2.31 9.75
CA VAL A 80 40.02 2.83 9.63
C VAL A 80 39.07 2.08 10.54
N ARG A 81 37.98 2.73 10.96
CA ARG A 81 37.02 2.18 11.92
C ARG A 81 35.64 2.12 11.31
N ALA A 82 34.97 0.98 11.43
CA ALA A 82 33.55 0.86 11.10
C ALA A 82 32.69 0.85 12.37
N ALA A 83 31.59 1.60 12.32
CA ALA A 83 30.44 1.45 13.20
C ALA A 83 29.36 0.65 12.46
N VAL A 84 28.91 -0.45 13.05
CA VAL A 84 27.95 -1.38 12.46
C VAL A 84 26.69 -1.39 13.30
N THR A 85 25.58 -0.92 12.75
CA THR A 85 24.29 -0.84 13.45
C THR A 85 23.46 -2.08 13.13
N VAL A 86 23.16 -2.87 14.16
CA VAL A 86 22.34 -4.07 14.08
C VAL A 86 21.07 -3.86 14.89
N ARG A 87 19.92 -4.24 14.33
CA ARG A 87 18.65 -4.25 15.05
C ARG A 87 18.46 -5.59 15.76
N LYS A 88 18.12 -5.54 17.04
CA LYS A 88 17.74 -6.70 17.84
C LYS A 88 16.23 -6.90 17.75
N LYS A 89 15.81 -8.17 17.75
CA LYS A 89 14.40 -8.53 17.97
C LYS A 89 13.92 -8.03 19.34
N LYS A 90 12.73 -7.43 19.42
CA LYS A 90 12.11 -6.95 20.67
C LYS A 90 11.73 -8.09 21.61
N LYS A 91 11.27 -9.23 21.05
CA LYS A 91 10.91 -10.45 21.81
C LYS A 91 11.83 -11.61 21.42
N GLN A 92 12.62 -12.08 22.39
CA GLN A 92 13.41 -13.31 22.24
C GLN A 92 12.71 -14.46 22.96
N ASP A 93 12.31 -15.49 22.21
CA ASP A 93 11.81 -16.75 22.77
C ASP A 93 12.92 -17.50 23.56
N PHE A 94 12.56 -18.49 24.37
CA PHE A 94 13.49 -19.27 25.18
C PHE A 94 14.56 -19.97 24.33
N LYS A 95 14.18 -20.55 23.18
CA LYS A 95 15.14 -21.11 22.20
C LYS A 95 16.10 -20.04 21.67
N GLU A 96 15.59 -18.83 21.44
CA GLU A 96 16.35 -17.69 20.97
C GLU A 96 17.35 -17.17 22.02
N LYS A 97 16.97 -17.20 23.31
CA LYS A 97 17.85 -16.88 24.44
C LYS A 97 18.99 -17.89 24.56
N ILE A 98 18.72 -19.19 24.44
CA ILE A 98 19.75 -20.24 24.44
C ILE A 98 20.69 -20.10 23.24
N ALA A 99 20.15 -19.90 22.04
CA ALA A 99 20.98 -19.71 20.84
C ALA A 99 21.84 -18.43 20.94
N SER A 100 21.33 -17.35 21.54
CA SER A 100 22.13 -16.15 21.83
C SER A 100 23.21 -16.35 22.90
N GLN A 101 23.11 -17.40 23.72
CA GLN A 101 24.18 -17.82 24.66
C GLN A 101 25.21 -18.72 23.95
N LEU A 102 24.80 -19.49 22.94
CA LEU A 102 25.70 -20.28 22.10
C LEU A 102 26.49 -19.43 21.09
N ASP A 103 25.87 -18.40 20.50
CA ASP A 103 26.57 -17.40 19.68
C ASP A 103 27.62 -16.65 20.53
N ALA A 104 27.29 -16.35 21.79
CA ALA A 104 28.20 -15.76 22.76
C ALA A 104 29.42 -16.66 23.10
N PHE A 105 29.24 -17.98 23.14
CA PHE A 105 30.32 -18.95 23.31
C PHE A 105 31.15 -19.14 22.02
N SER A 106 30.50 -18.97 20.85
CA SER A 106 31.11 -19.10 19.52
C SER A 106 32.10 -17.97 19.19
N ASP A 107 31.86 -16.74 19.69
CA ASP A 107 32.78 -15.60 19.58
C ASP A 107 34.14 -15.88 20.28
N GLN A 108 34.11 -16.58 21.42
CA GLN A 108 35.32 -16.97 22.18
C GLN A 108 36.15 -18.05 21.46
N ILE A 109 35.56 -18.73 20.46
CA ILE A 109 36.18 -19.80 19.66
C ILE A 109 36.42 -19.34 18.19
N GLY A 110 36.29 -18.03 17.90
CA GLY A 110 36.67 -17.44 16.61
C GLY A 110 35.60 -17.50 15.50
N ARG A 111 34.36 -17.88 15.80
CA ARG A 111 33.21 -17.80 14.88
C ARG A 111 32.55 -16.43 15.00
N ASN A 112 33.08 -15.44 14.27
CA ASN A 112 32.61 -14.06 14.33
C ASN A 112 31.94 -13.60 13.03
N VAL A 113 31.27 -12.45 13.07
CA VAL A 113 30.90 -11.71 11.85
C VAL A 113 32.15 -11.04 11.27
N VAL A 114 32.46 -11.39 10.03
CA VAL A 114 33.65 -10.93 9.30
C VAL A 114 33.26 -9.90 8.27
N LEU A 115 34.02 -8.81 8.20
CA LEU A 115 33.84 -7.70 7.28
C LEU A 115 35.09 -7.55 6.40
N GLU A 116 34.91 -7.17 5.14
CA GLU A 116 36.02 -6.87 4.22
C GLU A 116 35.60 -5.73 3.30
N LEU A 117 36.40 -4.65 3.27
CA LEU A 117 36.17 -3.51 2.40
C LEU A 117 36.64 -3.83 0.99
N VAL A 118 35.88 -3.36 0.00
CA VAL A 118 36.20 -3.46 -1.42
C VAL A 118 36.31 -2.07 -2.01
N SER A 119 37.43 -1.81 -2.67
CA SER A 119 37.71 -0.52 -3.30
C SER A 119 36.93 -0.32 -4.59
N THR A 120 36.70 0.94 -4.96
CA THR A 120 36.28 1.33 -6.31
C THR A 120 37.35 1.06 -7.36
N GLU A 121 38.60 0.86 -6.95
CA GLU A 121 39.75 0.64 -7.82
C GLU A 121 40.14 -0.85 -7.94
N ILE A 122 40.74 -1.18 -9.08
CA ILE A 122 41.38 -2.48 -9.32
C ILE A 122 42.87 -2.40 -9.03
N ASP A 123 43.45 -3.51 -8.56
CA ASP A 123 44.89 -3.68 -8.51
C ASP A 123 45.42 -3.94 -9.94
N PRO A 124 46.29 -3.07 -10.48
CA PRO A 124 46.83 -3.22 -11.83
C PRO A 124 47.56 -4.55 -12.06
N ARG A 125 48.08 -5.19 -11.02
CA ARG A 125 48.84 -6.45 -11.11
C ARG A 125 47.95 -7.67 -11.20
N THR A 126 46.86 -7.69 -10.42
CA THR A 126 45.96 -8.85 -10.35
C THR A 126 44.72 -8.68 -11.22
N GLN A 127 44.44 -7.47 -11.69
CA GLN A 127 43.20 -7.08 -12.39
C GLN A 127 41.94 -7.41 -11.57
N ARG A 128 42.07 -7.46 -10.24
CA ARG A 128 40.98 -7.70 -9.28
C ARG A 128 40.72 -6.46 -8.43
N PRO A 129 39.52 -6.31 -7.85
CA PRO A 129 39.24 -5.24 -6.89
C PRO A 129 40.25 -5.26 -5.74
N LYS A 130 40.74 -4.07 -5.33
CA LYS A 130 41.56 -3.98 -4.11
C LYS A 130 40.68 -4.27 -2.90
N THR A 131 41.12 -5.15 -2.01
CA THR A 131 40.39 -5.51 -0.77
C THR A 131 41.22 -5.20 0.47
N SER A 132 40.54 -4.87 1.57
CA SER A 132 41.20 -4.74 2.86
C SER A 132 41.54 -6.11 3.43
N ASN A 133 42.36 -6.14 4.49
CA ASN A 133 42.38 -7.31 5.37
C ASN A 133 41.00 -7.52 6.01
N GLN A 134 40.68 -8.77 6.36
CA GLN A 134 39.44 -9.11 7.06
C GLN A 134 39.43 -8.47 8.45
N ALA A 135 38.33 -7.80 8.78
CA ALA A 135 38.06 -7.26 10.10
C ALA A 135 36.97 -8.07 10.80
N VAL A 136 37.08 -8.19 12.12
CA VAL A 136 36.12 -8.90 12.95
C VAL A 136 35.37 -7.89 13.82
N LEU A 137 34.05 -8.06 13.90
CA LEU A 137 33.20 -7.30 14.81
C LEU A 137 33.57 -7.58 16.27
N ARG A 138 33.87 -6.52 17.02
CA ARG A 138 34.29 -6.61 18.43
C ARG A 138 33.12 -6.46 19.40
N ASP A 139 33.30 -7.06 20.58
CA ASP A 139 32.42 -6.90 21.75
C ASP A 139 30.93 -7.25 21.50
N TRP A 140 30.67 -8.16 20.54
CA TRP A 140 29.33 -8.64 20.23
C TRP A 140 28.58 -9.09 21.49
N PHE A 141 29.29 -9.83 22.34
CA PHE A 141 28.84 -10.30 23.65
C PHE A 141 28.64 -9.22 24.72
N LYS A 142 29.59 -8.28 24.90
CA LYS A 142 29.56 -7.32 26.02
C LYS A 142 28.40 -6.33 25.92
N ARG A 143 27.85 -6.11 24.72
CA ARG A 143 26.71 -5.21 24.45
C ARG A 143 25.36 -5.92 24.42
N LYS A 144 25.27 -7.17 24.92
CA LYS A 144 24.01 -7.94 25.01
C LYS A 144 22.96 -7.27 25.92
N ASN A 145 23.40 -6.62 27.01
CA ASN A 145 22.53 -6.04 28.06
C ASN A 145 22.12 -4.57 27.84
N GLY A 146 22.43 -3.95 26.69
CA GLY A 146 21.98 -2.59 26.40
C GLY A 146 20.47 -2.52 26.23
N ARG A 147 19.79 -1.57 26.90
CA ARG A 147 18.32 -1.36 26.88
C ARG A 147 17.78 -0.75 25.56
N GLY A 148 18.39 -1.04 24.41
CA GLY A 148 18.02 -0.47 23.10
C GLY A 148 17.73 -1.50 22.02
N GLU A 149 16.76 -1.18 21.15
CA GLU A 149 16.40 -1.98 19.95
C GLU A 149 17.53 -2.02 18.90
N ARG A 150 18.38 -0.99 18.88
CA ARG A 150 19.57 -0.90 18.03
C ARG A 150 20.84 -1.05 18.84
N VAL A 151 21.78 -1.83 18.32
CA VAL A 151 23.12 -1.97 18.89
C VAL A 151 24.16 -1.63 17.85
N VAL A 152 25.05 -0.71 18.22
CA VAL A 152 26.22 -0.36 17.42
C VAL A 152 27.38 -1.24 17.87
N TYR A 153 28.03 -1.88 16.92
CA TYR A 153 29.27 -2.63 17.10
C TYR A 153 30.40 -1.94 16.34
N THR A 154 31.64 -2.33 16.61
CA THR A 154 32.80 -1.71 15.94
C THR A 154 33.73 -2.75 15.35
N ALA A 155 34.28 -2.44 14.18
CA ALA A 155 35.35 -3.20 13.54
C ALA A 155 36.48 -2.24 13.14
N GLU A 156 37.70 -2.76 13.08
CA GLU A 156 38.89 -1.98 12.69
C GLU A 156 39.56 -2.66 11.51
N PHE A 157 39.83 -1.91 10.45
CA PHE A 157 40.52 -2.40 9.26
C PHE A 157 41.89 -1.76 9.17
N MET A 158 42.87 -2.55 8.74
CA MET A 158 44.14 -2.04 8.25
C MET A 158 44.05 -1.96 6.74
N VAL A 159 44.23 -0.74 6.23
CA VAL A 159 44.04 -0.42 4.82
C VAL A 159 45.33 0.18 4.27
N ASP A 160 45.68 -0.22 3.07
CA ASP A 160 46.85 0.26 2.36
C ASP A 160 46.64 1.70 1.87
N SER A 161 47.64 2.58 1.94
CA SER A 161 47.52 3.97 1.46
C SER A 161 47.13 4.08 -0.02
N SER A 162 47.41 3.03 -0.81
CA SER A 162 47.00 2.92 -2.22
C SER A 162 45.63 2.26 -2.43
N PHE A 163 44.88 1.96 -1.36
CA PHE A 163 43.57 1.29 -1.45
C PHE A 163 42.54 2.10 -2.24
N GLY A 164 42.63 3.43 -2.22
CA GLY A 164 41.63 4.30 -2.83
C GLY A 164 40.36 4.41 -1.99
N MET A 165 39.22 4.54 -2.65
CA MET A 165 37.92 4.76 -2.02
C MET A 165 37.18 3.43 -1.77
N PRO A 166 36.61 3.18 -0.57
CA PRO A 166 35.75 2.02 -0.37
C PRO A 166 34.41 2.23 -1.09
N GLY A 167 34.05 1.29 -1.96
CA GLY A 167 32.80 1.32 -2.73
C GLY A 167 31.80 0.25 -2.30
N ALA A 168 32.26 -0.84 -1.70
CA ALA A 168 31.44 -1.90 -1.12
C ALA A 168 32.07 -2.46 0.16
N ILE A 169 31.24 -3.14 0.95
CA ILE A 169 31.67 -3.92 2.10
C ILE A 169 31.00 -5.29 2.03
N THR A 170 31.78 -6.34 2.21
CA THR A 170 31.26 -7.71 2.29
C THR A 170 31.12 -8.13 3.73
N VAL A 171 30.06 -8.91 4.02
CA VAL A 171 29.70 -9.37 5.36
C VAL A 171 29.52 -10.88 5.32
N LEU A 172 30.20 -11.58 6.21
CA LEU A 172 30.08 -13.02 6.40
C LEU A 172 29.64 -13.31 7.84
N ASN A 173 28.47 -13.91 8.00
CA ASN A 173 27.91 -14.23 9.31
C ASN A 173 28.25 -15.69 9.70
N ARG A 174 29.26 -15.87 10.54
CA ARG A 174 29.64 -17.20 11.09
C ARG A 174 28.89 -17.56 12.39
N HIS A 175 27.94 -16.74 12.83
CA HIS A 175 27.06 -17.05 13.95
C HIS A 175 25.99 -18.07 13.54
N GLN A 176 25.29 -18.64 14.51
CA GLN A 176 24.24 -19.64 14.25
C GLN A 176 22.94 -19.03 13.75
N ARG A 177 22.73 -17.74 14.03
CA ARG A 177 21.50 -16.99 13.75
C ARG A 177 21.73 -15.85 12.77
N GLU A 178 20.68 -15.55 12.00
CA GLU A 178 20.64 -14.31 11.24
C GLU A 178 20.48 -13.10 12.16
N PHE A 179 20.90 -11.94 11.68
CA PHE A 179 20.65 -10.65 12.32
C PHE A 179 20.27 -9.62 11.26
N PHE A 180 19.54 -8.58 11.67
CA PHE A 180 19.16 -7.48 10.78
C PHE A 180 20.21 -6.37 10.81
N LEU A 181 20.91 -6.18 9.70
CA LEU A 181 21.93 -5.15 9.53
C LEU A 181 21.26 -3.89 8.98
N GLU A 182 21.22 -2.82 9.79
CA GLU A 182 20.63 -1.55 9.35
C GLU A 182 21.63 -0.73 8.53
N SER A 183 22.83 -0.51 9.05
CA SER A 183 23.83 0.35 8.40
C SER A 183 25.25 0.04 8.84
N ILE A 184 26.20 0.42 8.00
CA ILE A 184 27.63 0.47 8.32
C ILE A 184 28.15 1.86 7.97
N VAL A 185 28.90 2.47 8.89
CA VAL A 185 29.59 3.75 8.65
C VAL A 185 31.07 3.53 8.88
N VAL A 186 31.90 3.92 7.90
CA VAL A 186 33.36 3.73 7.95
C VAL A 186 34.04 5.10 7.98
N GLU A 187 34.84 5.34 9.01
CA GLU A 187 35.58 6.58 9.24
C GLU A 187 37.10 6.35 9.13
N GLY A 188 37.83 7.42 8.76
CA GLY A 188 39.29 7.41 8.68
C GLY A 188 39.86 7.48 7.26
N PHE A 189 39.00 7.56 6.24
CA PHE A 189 39.41 7.89 4.87
C PHE A 189 39.48 9.41 4.66
N ALA A 190 40.34 9.86 3.76
CA ALA A 190 40.51 11.29 3.44
C ALA A 190 39.24 11.93 2.84
N CYS A 191 38.34 11.11 2.28
CA CYS A 191 37.06 11.54 1.73
C CYS A 191 35.95 11.78 2.77
N GLY A 192 36.26 11.62 4.06
CA GLY A 192 35.25 11.63 5.13
C GLY A 192 34.62 10.26 5.36
N ALA A 193 33.49 10.26 6.07
CA ALA A 193 32.77 9.05 6.42
C ALA A 193 32.10 8.42 5.19
N VAL A 194 32.19 7.09 5.06
CA VAL A 194 31.54 6.34 3.99
C VAL A 194 30.38 5.54 4.57
N HIS A 195 29.19 5.76 4.00
CA HIS A 195 27.94 5.20 4.50
C HIS A 195 27.48 4.02 3.63
N PHE A 196 27.02 2.96 4.27
CA PHE A 196 26.43 1.78 3.66
C PHE A 196 25.03 1.58 4.27
N SER A 197 23.99 1.90 3.52
CA SER A 197 22.59 1.70 3.93
C SER A 197 22.15 0.28 3.60
N CYS A 198 22.18 -0.60 4.60
CA CYS A 198 22.04 -2.05 4.41
C CYS A 198 20.58 -2.51 4.45
N TYR A 199 19.87 -2.22 5.54
CA TYR A 199 18.49 -2.65 5.81
C TYR A 199 18.16 -4.08 5.32
N SER A 200 18.95 -5.06 5.77
CA SER A 200 18.82 -6.45 5.29
C SER A 200 19.16 -7.48 6.36
N TRP A 201 18.50 -8.62 6.31
CA TRP A 201 18.84 -9.79 7.11
C TRP A 201 20.09 -10.47 6.56
N VAL A 202 21.06 -10.75 7.42
CA VAL A 202 22.31 -11.45 7.07
C VAL A 202 22.27 -12.89 7.58
N GLN A 203 22.11 -13.84 6.66
CA GLN A 203 21.96 -15.26 6.98
C GLN A 203 23.29 -15.89 7.46
N PRO A 204 23.25 -16.87 8.38
CA PRO A 204 24.39 -17.70 8.74
C PRO A 204 25.04 -18.40 7.56
N THR A 205 26.35 -18.64 7.61
CA THR A 205 27.09 -19.38 6.56
C THR A 205 26.59 -20.80 6.31
N ARG A 206 25.91 -21.41 7.29
CA ARG A 206 25.27 -22.73 7.13
C ARG A 206 24.03 -22.69 6.22
N ILE A 207 23.45 -21.50 6.01
CA ILE A 207 22.29 -21.26 5.15
C ILE A 207 22.76 -20.61 3.84
N HIS A 208 23.60 -19.57 3.95
CA HIS A 208 24.14 -18.82 2.82
C HIS A 208 25.67 -18.77 2.91
N PRO A 209 26.41 -19.67 2.24
CA PRO A 209 27.86 -19.79 2.41
C PRO A 209 28.65 -18.61 1.82
N ASN A 210 28.09 -17.90 0.84
CA ASN A 210 28.73 -16.77 0.18
C ASN A 210 28.68 -15.50 1.06
N LYS A 211 29.66 -14.61 0.86
CA LYS A 211 29.68 -13.30 1.50
C LYS A 211 28.54 -12.44 0.93
N ARG A 212 27.78 -11.78 1.80
CA ARG A 212 26.79 -10.76 1.41
C ARG A 212 27.51 -9.47 1.06
N VAL A 213 27.09 -8.78 0.00
CA VAL A 213 27.67 -7.49 -0.39
C VAL A 213 26.72 -6.33 -0.06
N PHE A 214 27.28 -5.23 0.41
CA PHE A 214 26.58 -3.97 0.59
C PHE A 214 27.38 -2.84 -0.05
N PHE A 215 26.72 -2.04 -0.88
CA PHE A 215 27.36 -0.94 -1.58
C PHE A 215 27.29 0.35 -0.76
N SER A 216 28.25 1.25 -1.00
CA SER A 216 28.18 2.60 -0.45
C SER A 216 26.91 3.31 -0.94
N ASN A 217 26.49 4.35 -0.24
CA ASN A 217 25.30 5.10 -0.60
C ASN A 217 25.44 5.92 -1.90
N LYS A 218 26.63 5.98 -2.53
CA LYS A 218 26.85 6.67 -3.80
C LYS A 218 26.06 6.02 -4.94
N PRO A 219 25.28 6.79 -5.71
CA PRO A 219 24.57 6.29 -6.88
C PRO A 219 25.52 6.12 -8.07
N TYR A 220 25.30 5.08 -8.88
CA TYR A 220 26.01 4.86 -10.14
C TYR A 220 25.08 4.27 -11.19
N LEU A 221 25.07 4.87 -12.39
CA LEU A 221 24.55 4.20 -13.59
C LEU A 221 25.44 2.98 -13.93
N PRO A 222 24.95 1.98 -14.68
CA PRO A 222 25.77 0.84 -15.09
C PRO A 222 27.09 1.26 -15.77
N SER A 223 27.02 2.26 -16.67
CA SER A 223 28.16 2.83 -17.39
C SER A 223 29.18 3.55 -16.48
N GLU A 224 28.73 4.05 -15.33
CA GLU A 224 29.53 4.81 -14.37
C GLU A 224 30.07 3.94 -13.23
N THR A 225 29.70 2.65 -13.20
CA THR A 225 30.11 1.72 -12.14
C THR A 225 31.64 1.65 -12.07
N PRO A 226 32.26 1.99 -10.92
CA PRO A 226 33.70 1.92 -10.77
C PRO A 226 34.24 0.52 -11.07
N PRO A 227 35.42 0.39 -11.71
CA PRO A 227 35.95 -0.91 -12.13
C PRO A 227 36.02 -1.96 -11.03
N GLY A 228 36.35 -1.57 -9.79
CA GLY A 228 36.42 -2.48 -8.64
C GLY A 228 35.05 -3.03 -8.18
N LEU A 229 33.94 -2.47 -8.65
CA LEU A 229 32.58 -2.85 -8.22
C LEU A 229 31.77 -3.58 -9.30
N LYS A 230 32.25 -3.64 -10.55
CA LYS A 230 31.48 -4.19 -11.69
C LYS A 230 31.06 -5.65 -11.46
N GLU A 231 32.01 -6.50 -11.07
CA GLU A 231 31.74 -7.91 -10.78
C GLU A 231 30.74 -8.08 -9.63
N LEU A 232 30.87 -7.29 -8.56
CA LEU A 232 29.95 -7.35 -7.42
C LEU A 232 28.53 -6.89 -7.81
N ARG A 233 28.40 -5.86 -8.66
CA ARG A 233 27.11 -5.37 -9.16
C ARG A 233 26.37 -6.47 -9.92
N GLU A 234 27.06 -7.14 -10.83
CA GLU A 234 26.50 -8.24 -11.63
C GLU A 234 26.18 -9.48 -10.78
N MET A 235 27.07 -9.83 -9.85
CA MET A 235 26.88 -10.96 -8.95
C MET A 235 25.65 -10.81 -8.05
N GLU A 236 25.45 -9.65 -7.41
CA GLU A 236 24.28 -9.43 -6.55
C GLU A 236 22.98 -9.54 -7.36
N LEU A 237 22.90 -8.93 -8.55
CA LEU A 237 21.73 -9.04 -9.42
C LEU A 237 21.47 -10.49 -9.87
N LYS A 238 22.52 -11.28 -10.09
CA LYS A 238 22.39 -12.70 -10.40
C LYS A 238 21.84 -13.50 -9.21
N GLU A 239 22.32 -13.20 -7.99
CA GLU A 239 21.82 -13.85 -6.76
C GLU A 239 20.35 -13.50 -6.50
N LEU A 240 19.96 -12.23 -6.69
CA LEU A 240 18.58 -11.76 -6.53
C LEU A 240 17.60 -12.37 -7.56
N ARG A 241 18.04 -12.62 -8.79
CA ARG A 241 17.23 -13.31 -9.81
C ARG A 241 17.06 -14.81 -9.54
N GLY A 242 18.06 -15.44 -8.92
CA GLY A 242 18.08 -16.88 -8.70
C GLY A 242 18.09 -17.69 -10.00
N GLY A 243 17.70 -18.96 -9.91
CA GLY A 243 17.76 -19.92 -11.02
C GLY A 243 16.42 -20.31 -11.66
N GLY A 244 15.31 -19.62 -11.33
CA GLY A 244 13.97 -19.89 -11.89
C GLY A 244 13.27 -21.18 -11.43
N THR A 245 13.95 -22.02 -10.64
CA THR A 245 13.47 -23.36 -10.23
C THR A 245 13.48 -23.53 -8.72
N GLY A 246 12.88 -24.62 -8.22
CA GLY A 246 12.86 -24.99 -6.79
C GLY A 246 11.85 -24.24 -5.93
N GLU A 247 11.56 -24.79 -4.75
CA GLU A 247 10.77 -24.15 -3.71
C GLU A 247 11.59 -23.06 -3.01
N ARG A 248 10.93 -21.94 -2.68
CA ARG A 248 11.56 -20.82 -1.98
C ARG A 248 11.54 -21.05 -0.48
N LYS A 249 12.66 -20.76 0.19
CA LYS A 249 12.81 -20.82 1.65
C LYS A 249 12.61 -19.43 2.23
N LEU A 250 12.10 -19.35 3.46
CA LEU A 250 11.90 -18.06 4.17
C LEU A 250 13.16 -17.20 4.31
N THR A 251 14.35 -17.80 4.16
CA THR A 251 15.65 -17.11 4.22
C THR A 251 16.18 -16.67 2.85
N ASP A 252 15.53 -17.06 1.75
CA ASP A 252 15.97 -16.72 0.40
C ASP A 252 15.69 -15.24 0.10
N ARG A 253 16.48 -14.64 -0.79
CA ARG A 253 16.32 -13.27 -1.29
C ARG A 253 16.04 -13.27 -2.81
N ILE A 254 15.30 -14.28 -3.28
CA ILE A 254 15.12 -14.54 -4.72
C ILE A 254 13.79 -13.96 -5.19
N TYR A 255 13.86 -13.06 -6.15
CA TYR A 255 12.73 -12.38 -6.77
C TYR A 255 12.45 -13.01 -8.13
N ASP A 256 11.24 -13.50 -8.34
CA ASP A 256 10.84 -14.17 -9.58
C ASP A 256 9.31 -14.17 -9.73
N TYR A 257 8.81 -14.53 -10.90
CA TYR A 257 7.40 -14.39 -11.28
C TYR A 257 6.65 -15.72 -11.28
N ALA A 258 5.37 -15.67 -10.97
CA ALA A 258 4.43 -16.74 -11.25
C ALA A 258 3.01 -16.20 -11.44
N THR A 259 2.14 -17.01 -12.04
CA THR A 259 0.71 -16.71 -12.16
C THR A 259 0.01 -16.89 -10.81
N TYR A 260 -1.21 -16.35 -10.66
CA TYR A 260 -2.06 -16.59 -9.51
C TYR A 260 -2.72 -17.96 -9.62
N ASN A 261 -1.93 -19.00 -9.36
CA ASN A 261 -2.36 -20.39 -9.33
C ASN A 261 -2.37 -20.99 -7.92
N ASP A 262 -2.21 -20.15 -6.89
CA ASP A 262 -2.16 -20.53 -5.46
C ASP A 262 -3.41 -20.10 -4.66
N LEU A 263 -4.45 -19.60 -5.35
CA LEU A 263 -5.70 -19.14 -4.73
C LEU A 263 -6.69 -20.28 -4.44
N GLY A 264 -6.71 -21.32 -5.28
CA GLY A 264 -7.59 -22.49 -5.13
C GLY A 264 -6.97 -23.61 -4.31
N ASN A 265 -7.81 -24.47 -3.74
CA ASN A 265 -7.40 -25.70 -3.04
C ASN A 265 -8.17 -26.93 -3.55
N PRO A 266 -7.94 -27.37 -4.81
CA PRO A 266 -8.67 -28.48 -5.42
C PRO A 266 -8.49 -29.82 -4.69
N ASP A 267 -7.42 -30.00 -3.91
CA ASP A 267 -7.23 -31.17 -3.04
C ASP A 267 -8.32 -31.30 -1.96
N LYS A 268 -9.03 -30.21 -1.62
CA LYS A 268 -10.17 -30.23 -0.70
C LYS A 268 -11.52 -30.50 -1.38
N GLY A 269 -11.60 -30.41 -2.71
CA GLY A 269 -12.85 -30.56 -3.48
C GLY A 269 -12.97 -29.55 -4.63
N ILE A 270 -13.85 -29.83 -5.59
CA ILE A 270 -14.05 -29.01 -6.80
C ILE A 270 -14.58 -27.61 -6.48
N GLU A 271 -15.36 -27.48 -5.40
CA GLU A 271 -15.89 -26.23 -4.85
C GLU A 271 -14.78 -25.29 -4.33
N HIS A 272 -13.61 -25.85 -4.01
CA HIS A 272 -12.42 -25.12 -3.58
C HIS A 272 -11.44 -24.84 -4.73
N ALA A 273 -11.67 -25.38 -5.93
CA ALA A 273 -10.88 -25.07 -7.11
C ALA A 273 -11.13 -23.64 -7.59
N ARG A 274 -10.10 -22.95 -8.06
CA ARG A 274 -10.20 -21.61 -8.65
C ARG A 274 -9.41 -21.57 -9.95
N PRO A 275 -9.85 -20.77 -10.94
CA PRO A 275 -9.09 -20.63 -12.18
C PRO A 275 -7.72 -20.01 -11.90
N VAL A 276 -6.73 -20.42 -12.68
CA VAL A 276 -5.43 -19.75 -12.72
C VAL A 276 -5.62 -18.37 -13.36
N LEU A 277 -5.17 -17.31 -12.67
CA LEU A 277 -5.14 -15.96 -13.24
C LEU A 277 -3.73 -15.66 -13.74
N GLY A 278 -3.63 -15.25 -15.00
CA GLY A 278 -2.38 -15.11 -15.74
C GLY A 278 -2.32 -16.12 -16.88
N GLY A 279 -2.07 -15.61 -18.09
CA GLY A 279 -2.13 -16.35 -19.36
C GLY A 279 -3.29 -15.88 -20.25
N GLU A 280 -3.39 -16.46 -21.44
CA GLU A 280 -4.30 -16.00 -22.51
C GLU A 280 -5.79 -16.02 -22.12
N LYS A 281 -6.24 -17.07 -21.41
CA LYS A 281 -7.66 -17.24 -21.07
C LYS A 281 -8.15 -16.28 -19.99
N THR A 282 -7.29 -15.95 -19.03
CA THR A 282 -7.63 -15.12 -17.87
C THR A 282 -6.46 -14.18 -17.58
N PRO A 283 -6.23 -13.16 -18.45
CA PRO A 283 -5.10 -12.26 -18.33
C PRO A 283 -5.00 -11.65 -16.95
N TYR A 284 -3.79 -11.62 -16.38
CA TYR A 284 -3.55 -11.04 -15.06
C TYR A 284 -2.07 -10.67 -14.83
N PRO A 285 -1.76 -9.67 -13.99
CA PRO A 285 -0.39 -9.42 -13.55
C PRO A 285 0.24 -10.67 -12.91
N ARG A 286 1.57 -10.81 -13.01
CA ARG A 286 2.30 -11.84 -12.27
C ARG A 286 2.50 -11.43 -10.80
N ARG A 287 2.64 -12.44 -9.94
CA ARG A 287 2.97 -12.31 -8.52
C ARG A 287 4.37 -12.84 -8.21
N CYS A 288 4.84 -12.64 -6.98
CA CYS A 288 6.08 -13.21 -6.49
C CYS A 288 6.02 -14.74 -6.44
N ARG A 289 6.96 -15.40 -7.12
CA ARG A 289 7.08 -16.86 -7.19
C ARG A 289 7.43 -17.44 -5.82
N THR A 290 6.71 -18.49 -5.45
CA THR A 290 6.93 -19.26 -4.21
C THR A 290 7.46 -20.67 -4.51
N GLY A 291 7.07 -21.24 -5.66
CA GLY A 291 7.68 -22.46 -6.20
C GLY A 291 7.35 -23.73 -5.42
N ARG A 292 6.27 -23.74 -4.63
CA ARG A 292 5.79 -24.93 -3.95
C ARG A 292 5.32 -25.95 -4.99
N PRO A 293 5.31 -27.25 -4.66
CA PRO A 293 4.79 -28.28 -5.54
C PRO A 293 3.34 -28.03 -5.95
N PRO A 294 2.89 -28.56 -7.10
CA PRO A 294 1.48 -28.52 -7.46
C PRO A 294 0.63 -29.35 -6.48
N THR A 295 -0.68 -29.11 -6.50
CA THR A 295 -1.67 -29.94 -5.80
C THR A 295 -1.75 -31.34 -6.41
N SER A 296 -2.26 -32.31 -5.64
CA SER A 296 -2.44 -33.68 -6.13
C SER A 296 -3.59 -33.81 -7.13
N ALA A 297 -4.62 -32.97 -7.00
CA ALA A 297 -5.82 -32.98 -7.84
C ALA A 297 -5.66 -32.16 -9.14
N ASP A 298 -4.75 -31.20 -9.18
CA ASP A 298 -4.50 -30.33 -10.34
C ASP A 298 -3.02 -29.94 -10.45
N ILE A 299 -2.38 -30.32 -11.55
CA ILE A 299 -0.96 -30.04 -11.82
C ILE A 299 -0.68 -28.56 -12.10
N HIS A 300 -1.71 -27.77 -12.41
CA HIS A 300 -1.58 -26.35 -12.71
C HIS A 300 -1.79 -25.46 -11.47
N ALA A 301 -2.42 -25.99 -10.42
CA ALA A 301 -2.62 -25.29 -9.15
C ALA A 301 -1.44 -25.54 -8.19
N GLU A 302 -0.84 -24.47 -7.66
CA GLU A 302 0.22 -24.56 -6.66
C GLU A 302 -0.37 -24.91 -5.29
N ARG A 303 0.27 -25.82 -4.55
CA ARG A 303 -0.19 -26.20 -3.21
C ARG A 303 -0.21 -25.00 -2.28
N ARG A 304 -1.27 -24.87 -1.49
CA ARG A 304 -1.45 -23.77 -0.55
C ARG A 304 -0.62 -23.94 0.73
N VAL A 305 -0.35 -22.81 1.37
CA VAL A 305 0.12 -22.70 2.76
C VAL A 305 -1.04 -22.08 3.53
N GLU A 306 -1.51 -22.72 4.60
CA GLU A 306 -2.62 -22.21 5.40
C GLU A 306 -2.07 -21.46 6.62
N ASP A 307 -2.76 -20.41 7.05
CA ASP A 307 -2.44 -19.69 8.30
C ASP A 307 -2.49 -20.65 9.52
N PRO A 308 -1.57 -20.55 10.50
CA PRO A 308 -0.58 -19.50 10.75
C PRO A 308 0.82 -19.77 10.18
N LEU A 309 0.95 -20.66 9.19
CA LEU A 309 2.26 -20.93 8.59
C LEU A 309 2.68 -19.76 7.69
N PRO A 310 3.93 -19.28 7.78
CA PRO A 310 4.38 -18.14 6.98
C PRO A 310 4.46 -18.50 5.49
N ILE A 311 3.91 -17.63 4.64
CA ILE A 311 4.10 -17.69 3.20
C ILE A 311 5.44 -17.04 2.81
N TYR A 312 6.08 -17.54 1.75
CA TYR A 312 7.35 -16.98 1.29
C TYR A 312 7.15 -15.61 0.62
N VAL A 313 8.01 -14.68 1.02
CA VAL A 313 8.52 -13.55 0.23
C VAL A 313 10.04 -13.49 0.38
N PRO A 314 10.76 -12.78 -0.51
CA PRO A 314 12.17 -12.50 -0.31
C PRO A 314 12.43 -11.93 1.09
N ARG A 315 13.42 -12.46 1.79
CA ARG A 315 13.60 -12.28 3.26
C ARG A 315 13.57 -10.82 3.74
N ASP A 316 14.03 -9.89 2.91
CA ASP A 316 14.13 -8.47 3.22
C ASP A 316 12.78 -7.72 3.01
N GLU A 317 11.79 -8.34 2.37
CA GLU A 317 10.44 -7.82 2.16
C GLU A 317 9.47 -8.18 3.29
N ALA A 318 9.84 -9.17 4.11
CA ALA A 318 9.06 -9.59 5.26
C ALA A 318 8.89 -8.43 6.26
N PHE A 319 7.71 -8.33 6.86
CA PHE A 319 7.37 -7.27 7.79
C PHE A 319 8.34 -7.15 8.96
N GLU A 320 8.57 -5.91 9.41
CA GLU A 320 9.20 -5.66 10.70
C GLU A 320 8.22 -6.00 11.85
N GLU A 321 8.76 -6.19 13.05
CA GLU A 321 8.00 -6.69 14.21
C GLU A 321 6.79 -5.82 14.57
N ALA A 322 6.88 -4.50 14.43
CA ALA A 322 5.77 -3.59 14.74
C ALA A 322 4.55 -3.85 13.82
N LYS A 323 4.79 -4.04 12.51
CA LYS A 323 3.75 -4.37 11.53
C LYS A 323 3.19 -5.78 11.80
N GLN A 324 4.05 -6.76 12.11
CA GLN A 324 3.62 -8.11 12.47
C GLN A 324 2.75 -8.13 13.74
N GLU A 325 3.12 -7.38 14.77
CA GLU A 325 2.37 -7.27 16.02
C GLU A 325 0.99 -6.63 15.80
N MET A 326 0.93 -5.55 15.00
CA MET A 326 -0.32 -4.88 14.65
C MET A 326 -1.26 -5.82 13.88
N LEU A 327 -0.76 -6.54 12.86
CA LEU A 327 -1.54 -7.51 12.11
C LEU A 327 -1.96 -8.72 12.95
N SER A 328 -1.09 -9.21 13.84
CA SER A 328 -1.42 -10.33 14.74
C SER A 328 -2.51 -9.94 15.73
N ALA A 329 -2.46 -8.71 16.25
CA ALA A 329 -3.52 -8.16 17.11
C ALA A 329 -4.83 -8.00 16.33
N GLY A 330 -4.78 -7.48 15.10
CA GLY A 330 -5.92 -7.40 14.19
C GLY A 330 -6.52 -8.77 13.86
N ALA A 331 -5.69 -9.77 13.55
CA ALA A 331 -6.11 -11.15 13.29
C ALA A 331 -6.75 -11.80 14.54
N LEU A 332 -6.19 -11.58 15.73
CA LEU A 332 -6.79 -12.06 16.98
C LEU A 332 -8.15 -11.39 17.24
N LYS A 333 -8.25 -10.08 17.02
CA LYS A 333 -9.50 -9.31 17.09
C LYS A 333 -10.53 -9.86 16.10
N ALA A 334 -10.15 -10.07 14.85
CA ALA A 334 -11.01 -10.65 13.81
C ALA A 334 -11.46 -12.07 14.16
N MET A 335 -10.57 -12.96 14.61
CA MET A 335 -10.92 -14.31 15.02
C MET A 335 -11.96 -14.30 16.16
N LEU A 336 -11.77 -13.46 17.18
CA LEU A 336 -12.76 -13.30 18.26
C LEU A 336 -14.09 -12.80 17.70
N HIS A 337 -14.09 -11.75 16.89
CA HIS A 337 -15.30 -11.19 16.27
C HIS A 337 -16.00 -12.11 15.26
N ASN A 338 -15.31 -13.10 14.67
CA ASN A 338 -15.90 -14.04 13.70
C ASN A 338 -16.46 -15.29 14.37
N LEU A 339 -15.72 -15.83 15.34
CA LEU A 339 -16.13 -17.05 16.05
C LEU A 339 -17.31 -16.78 16.99
N LEU A 340 -17.33 -15.64 17.67
CA LEU A 340 -18.36 -15.33 18.66
C LEU A 340 -19.78 -15.23 18.09
N PRO A 341 -20.04 -14.48 16.99
CA PRO A 341 -21.36 -14.47 16.35
C PRO A 341 -21.77 -15.84 15.83
N SER A 342 -20.83 -16.64 15.32
CA SER A 342 -21.11 -18.01 14.87
C SER A 342 -21.55 -18.92 16.02
N LEU A 343 -20.91 -18.80 17.19
CA LEU A 343 -21.30 -19.48 18.43
C LEU A 343 -22.67 -19.00 18.94
N VAL A 344 -22.95 -17.70 18.92
CA VAL A 344 -24.25 -17.11 19.28
C VAL A 344 -25.36 -17.63 18.34
N ALA A 345 -25.11 -17.61 17.03
CA ALA A 345 -26.04 -18.11 16.00
C ALA A 345 -26.33 -19.61 16.14
N SER A 346 -25.33 -20.41 16.54
CA SER A 346 -25.52 -21.85 16.75
C SER A 346 -26.41 -22.20 17.96
N ILE A 347 -26.56 -21.27 18.92
CA ILE A 347 -27.33 -21.47 20.16
C ILE A 347 -28.73 -20.84 20.06
N SER A 348 -28.94 -19.88 19.16
CA SER A 348 -30.26 -19.32 18.85
C SER A 348 -30.41 -19.13 17.33
N PRO A 349 -31.10 -20.03 16.62
CA PRO A 349 -31.34 -19.93 15.18
C PRO A 349 -32.04 -18.62 14.77
N GLU A 350 -32.75 -17.98 15.70
CA GLU A 350 -33.42 -16.68 15.53
C GLU A 350 -32.47 -15.46 15.62
N SER A 351 -31.16 -15.65 15.76
CA SER A 351 -30.15 -14.58 15.98
C SER A 351 -29.18 -14.35 14.82
N HIS A 352 -29.44 -14.93 13.64
CA HIS A 352 -28.54 -14.83 12.48
C HIS A 352 -28.51 -13.42 11.85
N ASP A 353 -29.64 -12.72 11.85
CA ASP A 353 -29.82 -11.42 11.20
C ASP A 353 -30.08 -10.31 12.23
N PHE A 354 -29.71 -9.07 11.89
CA PHE A 354 -30.10 -7.90 12.68
C PHE A 354 -31.64 -7.76 12.68
N LYS A 355 -32.23 -7.61 13.86
CA LYS A 355 -33.69 -7.48 14.00
C LYS A 355 -34.12 -6.02 13.88
N ALA A 356 -33.24 -5.09 14.27
CA ALA A 356 -33.46 -3.66 14.14
C ALA A 356 -32.12 -2.90 14.03
N PHE A 357 -32.18 -1.64 13.58
CA PHE A 357 -30.99 -0.78 13.47
C PHE A 357 -30.24 -0.59 14.80
N HIS A 358 -30.94 -0.64 15.93
CA HIS A 358 -30.29 -0.53 17.24
C HIS A 358 -29.36 -1.72 17.56
N ASP A 359 -29.59 -2.89 16.96
CA ASP A 359 -28.68 -4.03 17.09
C ASP A 359 -27.32 -3.73 16.45
N ILE A 360 -27.33 -2.98 15.34
CA ILE A 360 -26.11 -2.49 14.67
C ILE A 360 -25.44 -1.41 15.53
N ASP A 361 -26.21 -0.45 16.05
CA ASP A 361 -25.70 0.58 16.95
C ASP A 361 -25.00 -0.01 18.18
N ASN A 362 -25.52 -1.11 18.71
CA ASN A 362 -24.97 -1.79 19.87
C ASN A 362 -23.57 -2.34 19.62
N LEU A 363 -23.19 -2.67 18.37
CA LEU A 363 -21.82 -3.06 18.03
C LEU A 363 -20.79 -1.99 18.41
N PHE A 364 -21.19 -0.71 18.37
CA PHE A 364 -20.31 0.43 18.65
C PHE A 364 -20.48 0.99 20.07
N LYS A 365 -21.67 0.86 20.66
CA LYS A 365 -21.97 1.41 22.00
C LYS A 365 -21.67 0.45 23.12
N GLU A 366 -22.19 -0.78 23.00
CA GLU A 366 -22.19 -1.78 24.07
C GLU A 366 -21.28 -2.98 23.75
N GLY A 367 -20.92 -3.16 22.47
CA GLY A 367 -20.26 -4.35 21.95
C GLY A 367 -21.20 -5.55 21.81
N LEU A 368 -20.66 -6.68 21.39
CA LEU A 368 -21.40 -7.94 21.33
C LEU A 368 -21.72 -8.43 22.75
N ARG A 369 -22.97 -8.31 23.21
CA ARG A 369 -23.42 -8.85 24.52
C ARG A 369 -23.51 -10.37 24.48
N LEU A 370 -22.58 -11.04 25.16
CA LEU A 370 -22.62 -12.50 25.35
C LEU A 370 -23.55 -12.85 26.53
N LYS A 371 -24.43 -13.84 26.36
CA LYS A 371 -25.14 -14.44 27.50
C LYS A 371 -24.10 -15.14 28.40
N GLN A 372 -24.30 -15.12 29.71
CA GLN A 372 -23.35 -15.66 30.70
C GLN A 372 -23.01 -17.15 30.48
N THR A 373 -23.97 -17.94 30.02
CA THR A 373 -23.79 -19.35 29.64
C THR A 373 -22.88 -19.58 28.42
N LEU A 374 -22.72 -18.59 27.54
CA LEU A 374 -21.79 -18.64 26.39
C LEU A 374 -20.36 -18.33 26.81
N GLN A 375 -20.18 -17.39 27.76
CA GLN A 375 -18.86 -17.05 28.31
C GLN A 375 -18.19 -18.32 28.89
N ASP A 376 -18.90 -19.07 29.73
CA ASP A 376 -18.39 -20.30 30.36
C ASP A 376 -17.94 -21.37 29.34
N GLN A 377 -18.67 -21.52 28.22
CA GLN A 377 -18.31 -22.49 27.17
C GLN A 377 -17.13 -22.03 26.31
N LEU A 378 -16.97 -20.73 26.09
CA LEU A 378 -15.84 -20.14 25.37
C LEU A 378 -14.54 -20.24 26.18
N PHE A 379 -14.60 -20.02 27.49
CA PHE A 379 -13.46 -20.22 28.40
C PHE A 379 -12.95 -21.66 28.41
N HIS A 380 -13.85 -22.64 28.25
CA HIS A 380 -13.46 -24.06 28.21
C HIS A 380 -12.93 -24.54 26.85
N LYS A 381 -13.34 -23.93 25.73
CA LYS A 381 -12.94 -24.37 24.37
C LYS A 381 -11.77 -23.59 23.77
N ILE A 382 -11.49 -22.38 24.24
CA ILE A 382 -10.40 -21.54 23.71
C ILE A 382 -9.45 -21.17 24.87
N PRO A 383 -8.33 -21.92 25.05
CA PRO A 383 -7.43 -21.79 26.21
C PRO A 383 -6.82 -20.40 26.42
N PHE A 384 -6.80 -19.54 25.40
CA PHE A 384 -6.26 -18.18 25.47
C PHE A 384 -7.24 -17.12 25.99
N VAL A 385 -8.55 -17.43 26.09
CA VAL A 385 -9.58 -16.47 26.52
C VAL A 385 -9.51 -16.21 28.03
N SER A 386 -8.99 -17.15 28.82
CA SER A 386 -8.80 -16.98 30.28
C SER A 386 -7.76 -15.92 30.66
N LYS A 387 -6.84 -15.53 29.76
CA LYS A 387 -5.91 -14.41 29.97
C LYS A 387 -6.51 -13.03 29.69
N ILE A 388 -7.76 -12.97 29.23
CA ILE A 388 -8.43 -11.76 28.73
C ILE A 388 -9.34 -11.14 29.82
N GLU A 389 -9.62 -11.86 30.90
CA GLU A 389 -10.57 -11.48 31.95
C GLU A 389 -10.24 -10.13 32.62
N GLU A 390 -8.97 -9.73 32.68
CA GLU A 390 -8.53 -8.43 33.22
C GLU A 390 -8.90 -7.21 32.34
N SER A 391 -9.43 -7.41 31.12
CA SER A 391 -9.75 -6.34 30.14
C SER A 391 -11.21 -6.30 29.67
N SER A 392 -12.06 -7.14 30.26
CA SER A 392 -13.32 -7.64 29.68
C SER A 392 -14.52 -6.67 29.60
N HIS A 393 -14.34 -5.36 29.83
CA HIS A 393 -15.39 -4.37 29.55
C HIS A 393 -15.32 -3.73 28.16
N GLY A 394 -14.33 -4.07 27.30
CA GLY A 394 -14.11 -3.35 26.02
C GLY A 394 -13.72 -4.16 24.77
N LEU A 395 -13.42 -5.46 24.84
CA LEU A 395 -12.74 -6.16 23.72
C LEU A 395 -13.61 -6.55 22.50
N LEU A 396 -14.94 -6.44 22.59
CA LEU A 396 -15.88 -6.79 21.51
C LEU A 396 -16.70 -5.61 20.99
N ARG A 397 -16.29 -4.39 21.36
CA ARG A 397 -16.89 -3.15 20.91
C ARG A 397 -16.06 -2.57 19.77
N TYR A 398 -16.73 -2.25 18.68
CA TYR A 398 -16.15 -1.56 17.54
C TYR A 398 -16.07 -0.06 17.83
N ASP A 399 -15.03 0.61 17.35
CA ASP A 399 -14.99 2.07 17.40
C ASP A 399 -16.06 2.64 16.47
N THR A 400 -16.68 3.76 16.85
CA THR A 400 -17.73 4.36 16.05
C THR A 400 -17.15 4.89 14.73
N PRO A 401 -17.59 4.39 13.55
CA PRO A 401 -17.08 4.86 12.26
C PRO A 401 -17.36 6.35 12.04
N ASP A 402 -16.38 7.08 11.50
CA ASP A 402 -16.45 8.52 11.26
C ASP A 402 -17.74 8.95 10.55
N ILE A 403 -18.22 8.18 9.57
CA ILE A 403 -19.41 8.49 8.76
C ILE A 403 -20.68 8.74 9.58
N ILE A 404 -20.77 8.19 10.80
CA ILE A 404 -21.91 8.39 11.71
C ILE A 404 -21.57 9.23 12.96
N THR A 405 -20.36 9.78 13.07
CA THR A 405 -19.94 10.54 14.25
C THR A 405 -20.59 11.92 14.35
N LYS A 406 -20.72 12.63 13.21
CA LYS A 406 -21.33 13.97 13.15
C LYS A 406 -22.82 13.93 12.85
N ASP A 407 -23.26 12.97 12.05
CA ASP A 407 -24.66 12.76 11.67
C ASP A 407 -24.95 11.26 11.60
N LYS A 408 -25.68 10.75 12.60
CA LYS A 408 -26.02 9.33 12.69
C LYS A 408 -26.92 8.86 11.54
N PHE A 409 -27.62 9.78 10.88
CA PHE A 409 -28.56 9.50 9.79
C PHE A 409 -27.96 9.80 8.40
N ALA A 410 -26.66 10.10 8.31
CA ALA A 410 -25.98 10.41 7.06
C ALA A 410 -26.24 9.36 5.97
N TRP A 411 -26.27 8.08 6.33
CA TRP A 411 -26.49 6.96 5.40
C TRP A 411 -27.88 6.95 4.71
N LEU A 412 -28.89 7.61 5.30
CA LEU A 412 -30.23 7.73 4.69
C LEU A 412 -30.27 8.82 3.62
N ARG A 413 -29.35 9.78 3.68
CA ARG A 413 -29.37 10.98 2.85
C ARG A 413 -28.86 10.71 1.44
N ASP A 414 -29.61 11.20 0.46
CA ASP A 414 -29.22 11.11 -0.95
C ASP A 414 -28.00 11.95 -1.28
N ASP A 415 -27.83 13.09 -0.61
CA ASP A 415 -26.69 13.96 -0.83
C ASP A 415 -25.39 13.32 -0.31
N GLU A 416 -25.42 12.57 0.80
CA GLU A 416 -24.24 11.83 1.27
C GLU A 416 -23.91 10.65 0.34
N PHE A 417 -24.91 9.89 -0.12
CA PHE A 417 -24.73 8.83 -1.10
C PHE A 417 -24.04 9.36 -2.38
N ALA A 418 -24.46 10.51 -2.88
CA ALA A 418 -23.82 11.14 -4.04
C ALA A 418 -22.45 11.76 -3.71
N ARG A 419 -22.27 12.36 -2.54
CA ARG A 419 -20.99 12.94 -2.10
C ARG A 419 -19.89 11.87 -2.03
N GLN A 420 -20.22 10.65 -1.62
CA GLN A 420 -19.25 9.55 -1.56
C GLN A 420 -18.66 9.18 -2.93
N ALA A 421 -19.33 9.48 -4.04
CA ALA A 421 -18.76 9.31 -5.38
C ALA A 421 -17.59 10.28 -5.67
N LEU A 422 -17.46 11.37 -4.90
CA LEU A 422 -16.40 12.38 -5.02
C LEU A 422 -15.42 12.37 -3.84
N ALA A 423 -15.88 11.98 -2.66
CA ALA A 423 -15.19 12.16 -1.39
C ALA A 423 -15.36 10.97 -0.43
N GLY A 424 -15.82 9.82 -0.94
CA GLY A 424 -15.90 8.57 -0.20
C GLY A 424 -14.63 7.74 -0.34
N ILE A 425 -14.76 6.44 -0.08
CA ILE A 425 -13.66 5.47 -0.15
C ILE A 425 -13.30 5.13 -1.60
N ASN A 426 -14.26 5.20 -2.53
CA ASN A 426 -14.05 4.86 -3.93
C ASN A 426 -14.35 6.04 -4.88
N PRO A 427 -13.65 7.18 -4.71
CA PRO A 427 -14.00 8.42 -5.39
C PRO A 427 -13.47 8.47 -6.83
N VAL A 428 -13.28 7.34 -7.50
CA VAL A 428 -12.52 7.24 -8.77
C VAL A 428 -13.32 6.65 -9.94
N ASN A 429 -14.60 6.30 -9.71
CA ASN A 429 -15.44 5.65 -10.72
C ASN A 429 -16.49 6.56 -11.34
N ILE A 430 -16.77 7.72 -10.76
CA ILE A 430 -17.74 8.64 -11.34
C ILE A 430 -17.21 9.22 -12.66
N GLU A 431 -18.07 9.24 -13.67
CA GLU A 431 -17.77 9.78 -14.99
C GLU A 431 -18.79 10.85 -15.37
N ARG A 432 -18.39 11.78 -16.22
CA ARG A 432 -19.33 12.68 -16.88
C ARG A 432 -20.15 11.89 -17.88
N LEU A 433 -21.47 12.04 -17.84
CA LEU A 433 -22.36 11.37 -18.79
C LEU A 433 -22.18 11.99 -20.18
N GLN A 434 -21.78 11.17 -21.15
CA GLN A 434 -21.52 11.64 -22.52
C GLN A 434 -22.73 11.53 -23.44
N VAL A 435 -23.53 10.48 -23.27
CA VAL A 435 -24.70 10.18 -24.11
C VAL A 435 -25.88 9.79 -23.23
N PHE A 436 -27.09 10.15 -23.65
CA PHE A 436 -28.33 9.76 -22.98
C PHE A 436 -29.31 9.14 -23.99
N PRO A 437 -29.93 7.99 -23.68
CA PRO A 437 -29.70 7.16 -22.49
C PRO A 437 -28.29 6.54 -22.47
N PRO A 438 -27.77 6.11 -21.30
CA PRO A 438 -26.51 5.37 -21.23
C PRO A 438 -26.54 4.09 -22.08
N VAL A 439 -25.39 3.68 -22.62
CA VAL A 439 -25.27 2.53 -23.52
C VAL A 439 -24.20 1.55 -23.02
N SER A 440 -24.55 0.28 -22.95
CA SER A 440 -23.67 -0.85 -22.62
C SER A 440 -22.65 -1.10 -23.75
N LYS A 441 -21.42 -1.45 -23.36
CA LYS A 441 -20.35 -1.86 -24.29
C LYS A 441 -20.26 -3.39 -24.45
N LEU A 442 -21.02 -4.14 -23.66
CA LEU A 442 -21.11 -5.59 -23.77
C LEU A 442 -21.78 -6.03 -25.08
N ASP A 443 -21.43 -7.23 -25.56
CA ASP A 443 -21.98 -7.82 -26.78
C ASP A 443 -23.52 -7.97 -26.70
N PRO A 444 -24.28 -7.24 -27.52
CA PRO A 444 -25.74 -7.31 -27.51
C PRO A 444 -26.30 -8.69 -27.87
N ALA A 445 -25.55 -9.51 -28.62
CA ALA A 445 -25.98 -10.86 -28.97
C ALA A 445 -26.00 -11.79 -27.75
N ILE A 446 -25.17 -11.50 -26.74
CA ILE A 446 -25.08 -12.29 -25.50
C ILE A 446 -25.95 -11.67 -24.41
N HIS A 447 -25.93 -10.34 -24.27
CA HIS A 447 -26.48 -9.65 -23.11
C HIS A 447 -27.79 -8.90 -23.38
N GLY A 448 -28.29 -8.93 -24.62
CA GLY A 448 -29.51 -8.24 -25.04
C GLY A 448 -29.28 -6.77 -25.41
N PRO A 449 -30.35 -5.97 -25.58
CA PRO A 449 -30.25 -4.59 -26.06
C PRO A 449 -29.32 -3.72 -25.20
N PRO A 450 -28.37 -2.99 -25.82
CA PRO A 450 -27.34 -2.26 -25.10
C PRO A 450 -27.87 -0.97 -24.43
N GLU A 451 -29.03 -0.46 -24.85
CA GLU A 451 -29.60 0.77 -24.33
C GLU A 451 -30.11 0.60 -22.89
N SER A 452 -29.83 1.60 -22.05
CA SER A 452 -30.42 1.71 -20.72
C SER A 452 -31.94 1.90 -20.79
N ALA A 453 -32.65 1.38 -19.79
CA ALA A 453 -34.07 1.61 -19.58
C ALA A 453 -34.38 2.98 -18.97
N ILE A 454 -33.36 3.78 -18.61
CA ILE A 454 -33.57 5.15 -18.14
C ILE A 454 -34.06 6.02 -19.30
N LYS A 455 -35.22 6.66 -19.11
CA LYS A 455 -35.85 7.57 -20.07
C LYS A 455 -35.85 9.00 -19.56
N GLU A 456 -36.06 9.95 -20.47
CA GLU A 456 -36.12 11.38 -20.16
C GLU A 456 -37.17 11.69 -19.08
N GLU A 457 -38.35 11.05 -19.16
CA GLU A 457 -39.44 11.18 -18.17
C GLU A 457 -39.03 10.82 -16.74
N HIS A 458 -38.01 9.97 -16.55
CA HIS A 458 -37.52 9.61 -15.21
C HIS A 458 -36.67 10.71 -14.58
N ILE A 459 -36.01 11.56 -15.38
CA ILE A 459 -34.99 12.49 -14.87
C ILE A 459 -35.33 13.96 -15.05
N ILE A 460 -36.21 14.32 -16.01
CA ILE A 460 -36.48 15.71 -16.38
C ILE A 460 -36.92 16.59 -15.21
N GLY A 461 -37.71 16.04 -14.28
CA GLY A 461 -38.16 16.73 -13.06
C GLY A 461 -37.05 17.01 -12.04
N HIS A 462 -35.83 16.50 -12.26
CA HIS A 462 -34.69 16.65 -11.37
C HIS A 462 -33.57 17.54 -11.92
N LEU A 463 -33.74 18.11 -13.11
CA LEU A 463 -32.72 18.90 -13.82
C LEU A 463 -32.85 20.41 -13.63
N ASN A 464 -33.56 20.86 -12.59
CA ASN A 464 -33.79 22.29 -12.30
C ASN A 464 -34.32 23.10 -13.51
N GLY A 465 -35.21 22.50 -14.30
CA GLY A 465 -35.84 23.13 -15.48
C GLY A 465 -35.02 23.05 -16.77
N MET A 466 -33.82 22.45 -16.75
CA MET A 466 -33.05 22.17 -17.97
C MET A 466 -33.65 20.99 -18.73
N SER A 467 -33.50 20.98 -20.05
CA SER A 467 -33.65 19.75 -20.83
C SER A 467 -32.48 18.80 -20.59
N VAL A 468 -32.65 17.51 -20.92
CA VAL A 468 -31.54 16.54 -20.85
C VAL A 468 -30.36 16.99 -21.71
N GLN A 469 -30.64 17.49 -22.92
CA GLN A 469 -29.61 17.95 -23.84
C GLN A 469 -28.83 19.16 -23.28
N GLN A 470 -29.53 20.15 -22.70
CA GLN A 470 -28.88 21.28 -22.04
C GLN A 470 -28.00 20.80 -20.87
N ALA A 471 -28.49 19.86 -20.07
CA ALA A 471 -27.73 19.33 -18.93
C ALA A 471 -26.48 18.53 -19.38
N LEU A 472 -26.51 17.87 -20.54
CA LEU A 472 -25.33 17.25 -21.14
C LEU A 472 -24.32 18.30 -21.63
N GLU A 473 -24.78 19.30 -22.39
CA GLU A 473 -23.95 20.37 -22.96
C GLU A 473 -23.26 21.22 -21.90
N GLU A 474 -23.95 21.48 -20.79
CA GLU A 474 -23.41 22.22 -19.65
C GLU A 474 -22.65 21.34 -18.64
N ASN A 475 -22.38 20.07 -18.97
CA ASN A 475 -21.67 19.10 -18.13
C ASN A 475 -22.28 18.95 -16.72
N LYS A 476 -23.61 18.87 -16.64
CA LYS A 476 -24.38 18.74 -15.39
C LYS A 476 -24.81 17.31 -15.08
N LEU A 477 -24.65 16.37 -16.01
CA LEU A 477 -25.00 14.96 -15.81
C LEU A 477 -23.75 14.08 -15.63
N PHE A 478 -23.82 13.20 -14.63
CA PHE A 478 -22.76 12.27 -14.27
C PHE A 478 -23.34 10.88 -14.06
N ILE A 479 -22.49 9.86 -14.15
CA ILE A 479 -22.87 8.46 -14.03
C ILE A 479 -21.87 7.68 -13.18
N LEU A 480 -22.40 6.76 -12.40
CA LEU A 480 -21.67 5.62 -11.85
C LEU A 480 -22.21 4.35 -12.52
N ASP A 481 -21.39 3.71 -13.35
CA ASP A 481 -21.81 2.57 -14.18
C ASP A 481 -21.08 1.28 -13.77
N TYR A 482 -21.81 0.38 -13.11
CA TYR A 482 -21.35 -0.95 -12.75
C TYR A 482 -22.05 -2.06 -13.53
N HIS A 483 -22.88 -1.69 -14.51
CA HIS A 483 -23.62 -2.64 -15.31
C HIS A 483 -22.70 -3.61 -16.02
N ASP A 484 -21.75 -3.09 -16.80
CA ASP A 484 -20.89 -3.90 -17.66
C ASP A 484 -19.91 -4.77 -16.85
N VAL A 485 -19.57 -4.31 -15.63
CA VAL A 485 -18.70 -5.06 -14.71
C VAL A 485 -19.40 -6.28 -14.12
N TYR A 486 -20.68 -6.15 -13.76
CA TYR A 486 -21.42 -7.19 -13.06
C TYR A 486 -22.25 -8.09 -13.96
N LEU A 487 -22.88 -7.55 -15.02
CA LEU A 487 -23.83 -8.28 -15.85
C LEU A 487 -23.32 -9.64 -16.34
N PRO A 488 -22.04 -9.81 -16.77
CA PRO A 488 -21.53 -11.11 -17.21
C PRO A 488 -21.50 -12.21 -16.12
N PHE A 489 -21.59 -11.83 -14.85
CA PHE A 489 -21.46 -12.73 -13.70
C PHE A 489 -22.77 -12.96 -12.94
N LEU A 490 -23.84 -12.22 -13.26
CA LEU A 490 -25.05 -12.16 -12.42
C LEU A 490 -25.78 -13.50 -12.29
N ASP A 491 -25.84 -14.33 -13.33
CA ASP A 491 -26.47 -15.66 -13.22
C ASP A 491 -25.77 -16.53 -12.17
N ARG A 492 -24.43 -16.56 -12.21
CA ARG A 492 -23.61 -17.31 -11.25
C ARG A 492 -23.68 -16.70 -9.85
N ILE A 493 -23.70 -15.38 -9.73
CA ILE A 493 -23.82 -14.69 -8.45
C ILE A 493 -25.19 -14.97 -7.82
N ASN A 494 -26.27 -14.82 -8.59
CA ASN A 494 -27.64 -14.94 -8.11
C ASN A 494 -28.08 -16.39 -7.88
N ALA A 495 -27.43 -17.36 -8.51
CA ALA A 495 -27.61 -18.79 -8.23
C ALA A 495 -27.02 -19.21 -6.86
N GLN A 496 -26.13 -18.41 -6.27
CA GLN A 496 -25.52 -18.73 -4.98
C GLN A 496 -26.44 -18.36 -3.80
N ASP A 497 -26.47 -19.23 -2.79
CA ASP A 497 -27.24 -19.01 -1.57
C ASP A 497 -26.76 -17.76 -0.82
N GLY A 498 -27.73 -16.94 -0.39
CA GLY A 498 -27.48 -15.70 0.34
C GLY A 498 -26.69 -14.67 -0.48
N ARG A 499 -26.74 -14.71 -1.81
CA ARG A 499 -26.16 -13.73 -2.73
C ARG A 499 -27.19 -13.28 -3.74
N LYS A 500 -27.39 -11.96 -3.86
CA LYS A 500 -28.25 -11.34 -4.89
C LYS A 500 -27.65 -10.01 -5.34
N ALA A 501 -27.56 -9.81 -6.65
CA ALA A 501 -27.00 -8.62 -7.26
C ALA A 501 -27.79 -8.21 -8.51
N TYR A 502 -27.62 -6.95 -8.84
CA TYR A 502 -27.93 -6.36 -10.14
C TYR A 502 -26.64 -5.81 -10.74
N GLY A 503 -26.63 -5.62 -12.06
CA GLY A 503 -25.75 -4.65 -12.70
C GLY A 503 -26.41 -3.29 -12.57
N THR A 504 -25.71 -2.34 -11.95
CA THR A 504 -26.33 -1.06 -11.57
C THR A 504 -25.80 0.11 -12.39
N ARG A 505 -26.68 1.07 -12.71
CA ARG A 505 -26.30 2.41 -13.19
C ARG A 505 -26.95 3.48 -12.34
N THR A 506 -26.20 4.50 -11.96
CA THR A 506 -26.72 5.62 -11.19
C THR A 506 -26.44 6.92 -11.92
N LEU A 507 -27.48 7.71 -12.18
CA LEU A 507 -27.33 9.06 -12.72
C LEU A 507 -27.34 10.09 -11.61
N PHE A 508 -26.48 11.10 -11.76
CA PHE A 508 -26.40 12.26 -10.88
C PHE A 508 -26.53 13.55 -11.65
N PHE A 509 -27.14 14.55 -11.01
CA PHE A 509 -27.17 15.93 -11.48
C PHE A 509 -26.28 16.81 -10.59
N LEU A 510 -25.43 17.63 -11.20
CA LEU A 510 -24.64 18.65 -10.51
C LEU A 510 -25.49 19.89 -10.28
N THR A 511 -25.82 20.13 -9.02
CA THR A 511 -26.66 21.26 -8.63
C THR A 511 -25.93 22.60 -8.81
N PRO A 512 -26.66 23.74 -8.86
CA PRO A 512 -26.07 25.08 -8.81
C PRO A 512 -25.21 25.35 -7.57
N LEU A 513 -25.38 24.56 -6.50
CA LEU A 513 -24.58 24.66 -5.28
C LEU A 513 -23.24 23.90 -5.36
N GLY A 514 -22.95 23.24 -6.48
CA GLY A 514 -21.70 22.49 -6.68
C GLY A 514 -21.69 21.09 -6.07
N THR A 515 -22.83 20.59 -5.58
CA THR A 515 -22.99 19.23 -5.03
C THR A 515 -23.76 18.34 -5.99
N LEU A 516 -23.51 17.02 -5.91
CA LEU A 516 -24.23 16.02 -6.70
C LEU A 516 -25.54 15.63 -6.03
N LYS A 517 -26.55 15.36 -6.85
CA LYS A 517 -27.84 14.79 -6.46
C LYS A 517 -28.07 13.51 -7.27
N PRO A 518 -28.35 12.35 -6.65
CA PRO A 518 -28.75 11.17 -7.41
C PRO A 518 -30.17 11.37 -7.95
N ILE A 519 -30.40 11.03 -9.22
CA ILE A 519 -31.67 11.30 -9.92
C ILE A 519 -32.33 10.07 -10.53
N ALA A 520 -31.58 8.99 -10.74
CA ALA A 520 -32.11 7.70 -11.17
C ALA A 520 -31.14 6.57 -10.84
N ILE A 521 -31.66 5.39 -10.52
CA ILE A 521 -30.91 4.14 -10.42
C ILE A 521 -31.57 3.11 -11.33
N GLU A 522 -30.80 2.53 -12.23
CA GLU A 522 -31.19 1.36 -13.02
C GLU A 522 -30.63 0.10 -12.38
N LEU A 523 -31.49 -0.90 -12.21
CA LEU A 523 -31.17 -2.24 -11.75
C LEU A 523 -31.40 -3.23 -12.90
N CYS A 524 -30.33 -3.85 -13.39
CA CYS A 524 -30.36 -4.80 -14.49
C CYS A 524 -30.04 -6.23 -14.03
N LEU A 525 -30.84 -7.17 -14.51
CA LEU A 525 -30.60 -8.61 -14.49
C LEU A 525 -30.36 -9.09 -15.92
N PRO A 526 -29.65 -10.22 -16.12
CA PRO A 526 -29.59 -10.86 -17.42
C PRO A 526 -31.01 -11.27 -17.87
N PRO A 527 -31.31 -11.21 -19.18
CA PRO A 527 -32.62 -11.59 -19.68
C PRO A 527 -32.89 -13.08 -19.45
N ALA A 528 -33.93 -13.41 -18.68
CA ALA A 528 -34.33 -14.82 -18.46
C ALA A 528 -34.80 -15.51 -19.76
N THR A 529 -35.37 -14.74 -20.69
CA THR A 529 -35.72 -15.12 -22.06
C THR A 529 -35.56 -13.91 -22.99
N PRO A 530 -35.33 -14.11 -24.31
CA PRO A 530 -35.25 -13.00 -25.25
C PRO A 530 -36.48 -12.09 -25.19
N GLY A 531 -36.29 -10.78 -24.99
CA GLY A 531 -37.36 -9.78 -24.93
C GLY A 531 -38.06 -9.58 -23.58
N CYS A 532 -37.59 -10.21 -22.50
CA CYS A 532 -38.19 -10.05 -21.16
C CYS A 532 -37.97 -8.63 -20.58
N SER A 533 -39.04 -7.82 -20.50
CA SER A 533 -38.99 -6.45 -19.97
C SER A 533 -38.72 -6.36 -18.46
N ARG A 534 -38.94 -7.44 -17.69
CA ARG A 534 -38.65 -7.50 -16.24
C ARG A 534 -37.15 -7.55 -15.92
N ALA A 535 -36.27 -7.63 -16.92
CA ALA A 535 -34.82 -7.66 -16.74
C ALA A 535 -34.24 -6.31 -16.29
N LYS A 536 -34.90 -5.18 -16.59
CA LYS A 536 -34.40 -3.84 -16.23
C LYS A 536 -35.47 -3.09 -15.45
N ARG A 537 -35.10 -2.47 -14.34
CA ARG A 537 -35.99 -1.64 -13.51
C ARG A 537 -35.30 -0.32 -13.20
N VAL A 538 -36.02 0.78 -13.40
CA VAL A 538 -35.56 2.12 -13.01
C VAL A 538 -36.30 2.57 -11.76
N LEU A 539 -35.55 3.08 -10.79
CA LEU A 539 -36.08 3.78 -9.63
C LEU A 539 -35.62 5.24 -9.67
N THR A 540 -36.48 6.13 -9.21
CA THR A 540 -36.23 7.57 -9.10
C THR A 540 -36.31 7.99 -7.63
N PRO A 541 -35.82 9.19 -7.28
CA PRO A 541 -35.98 9.76 -5.94
C PRO A 541 -37.43 9.68 -5.44
N PRO A 542 -37.64 9.29 -4.16
CA PRO A 542 -38.94 8.85 -3.68
C PRO A 542 -39.94 10.00 -3.51
N THR A 543 -41.23 9.68 -3.67
CA THR A 543 -42.35 10.61 -3.48
C THR A 543 -43.31 10.18 -2.37
N ASP A 544 -43.16 8.95 -1.85
CA ASP A 544 -43.97 8.39 -0.77
C ASP A 544 -43.13 7.44 0.11
N ALA A 545 -43.76 6.87 1.14
CA ALA A 545 -43.08 5.99 2.09
C ALA A 545 -42.58 4.67 1.47
N THR A 546 -43.32 4.08 0.53
CA THR A 546 -42.98 2.79 -0.08
C THR A 546 -41.82 2.95 -1.06
N SER A 547 -41.93 3.93 -1.97
CA SER A 547 -40.86 4.31 -2.90
C SER A 547 -39.58 4.70 -2.16
N ASN A 548 -39.66 5.30 -0.97
CA ASN A 548 -38.49 5.57 -0.14
C ASN A 548 -37.72 4.30 0.22
N TRP A 549 -38.39 3.21 0.65
CA TRP A 549 -37.69 1.96 0.98
C TRP A 549 -37.14 1.24 -0.25
N LEU A 550 -37.87 1.26 -1.36
CA LEU A 550 -37.39 0.74 -2.63
C LEU A 550 -36.14 1.48 -3.12
N TRP A 551 -36.11 2.81 -2.97
CA TRP A 551 -34.96 3.65 -3.27
C TRP A 551 -33.75 3.32 -2.38
N HIS A 552 -33.95 3.10 -1.07
CA HIS A 552 -32.87 2.68 -0.16
C HIS A 552 -32.29 1.31 -0.53
N LEU A 553 -33.14 0.35 -0.93
CA LEU A 553 -32.68 -0.94 -1.45
C LEU A 553 -31.87 -0.78 -2.74
N ALA A 554 -32.31 0.10 -3.65
CA ALA A 554 -31.58 0.40 -4.88
C ALA A 554 -30.20 1.00 -4.59
N LYS A 555 -30.12 2.00 -3.70
CA LYS A 555 -28.84 2.58 -3.23
C LYS A 555 -27.94 1.52 -2.60
N ALA A 556 -28.49 0.60 -1.80
CA ALA A 556 -27.74 -0.49 -1.19
C ALA A 556 -27.14 -1.46 -2.24
N HIS A 557 -27.87 -1.76 -3.31
CA HIS A 557 -27.33 -2.54 -4.43
C HIS A 557 -26.21 -1.81 -5.17
N VAL A 558 -26.36 -0.50 -5.41
CA VAL A 558 -25.29 0.33 -6.00
C VAL A 558 -24.06 0.31 -5.10
N SER A 559 -24.23 0.55 -3.79
CA SER A 559 -23.13 0.52 -2.82
C SER A 559 -22.44 -0.85 -2.73
N SER A 560 -23.17 -1.95 -2.94
CA SER A 560 -22.62 -3.31 -2.98
C SER A 560 -21.80 -3.58 -4.25
N ASN A 561 -22.27 -3.10 -5.41
CA ASN A 561 -21.46 -3.10 -6.63
C ASN A 561 -20.21 -2.22 -6.46
N ASP A 562 -20.38 -1.01 -5.91
CA ASP A 562 -19.30 -0.07 -5.63
C ASP A 562 -18.25 -0.68 -4.70
N ALA A 563 -18.67 -1.35 -3.62
CA ALA A 563 -17.77 -2.01 -2.68
C ALA A 563 -16.97 -3.14 -3.36
N GLY A 564 -17.60 -3.92 -4.24
CA GLY A 564 -16.91 -4.96 -5.00
C GLY A 564 -15.89 -4.40 -6.00
N VAL A 565 -16.26 -3.39 -6.81
CA VAL A 565 -15.32 -2.74 -7.74
C VAL A 565 -14.20 -2.03 -6.98
N HIS A 566 -14.53 -1.32 -5.90
CA HIS A 566 -13.55 -0.71 -5.02
C HIS A 566 -12.50 -1.71 -4.57
N GLN A 567 -12.91 -2.83 -3.98
CA GLN A 567 -11.96 -3.79 -3.39
C GLN A 567 -11.21 -4.61 -4.43
N LEU A 568 -11.91 -5.14 -5.43
CA LEU A 568 -11.35 -6.12 -6.37
C LEU A 568 -10.57 -5.46 -7.51
N VAL A 569 -10.94 -4.23 -7.87
CA VAL A 569 -10.40 -3.51 -9.02
C VAL A 569 -9.56 -2.32 -8.55
N ASN A 570 -10.19 -1.32 -7.95
CA ASN A 570 -9.49 -0.06 -7.68
C ASN A 570 -8.40 -0.21 -6.61
N HIS A 571 -8.68 -0.97 -5.56
CA HIS A 571 -7.75 -1.26 -4.48
C HIS A 571 -6.83 -2.42 -4.88
N TRP A 572 -7.33 -3.65 -4.89
CA TRP A 572 -6.47 -4.83 -5.14
C TRP A 572 -5.76 -4.80 -6.50
N LEU A 573 -6.50 -4.74 -7.61
CA LEU A 573 -5.87 -4.87 -8.93
C LEU A 573 -4.93 -3.71 -9.25
N ARG A 574 -5.43 -2.47 -9.15
CA ARG A 574 -4.74 -1.29 -9.65
C ARG A 574 -3.57 -0.84 -8.76
N THR A 575 -3.61 -1.08 -7.44
CA THR A 575 -2.50 -0.68 -6.54
C THR A 575 -1.66 -1.85 -6.04
N HIS A 576 -2.25 -3.00 -5.71
CA HIS A 576 -1.46 -4.15 -5.21
C HIS A 576 -0.94 -5.03 -6.34
N ALA A 577 -1.84 -5.61 -7.14
CA ALA A 577 -1.47 -6.65 -8.12
C ALA A 577 -0.69 -6.09 -9.31
N CYS A 578 -1.05 -4.91 -9.82
CA CYS A 578 -0.33 -4.29 -10.94
C CYS A 578 1.01 -3.64 -10.53
N MET A 579 1.22 -3.34 -9.25
CA MET A 579 2.51 -2.81 -8.79
C MET A 579 3.55 -3.90 -8.51
N GLU A 580 3.11 -5.08 -8.04
CA GLU A 580 3.98 -6.20 -7.70
C GLU A 580 4.98 -6.59 -8.82
N PRO A 581 4.59 -6.66 -10.12
CA PRO A 581 5.52 -6.85 -11.23
C PRO A 581 6.69 -5.85 -11.30
N PHE A 582 6.43 -4.56 -11.09
CA PHE A 582 7.45 -3.52 -11.14
C PHE A 582 8.42 -3.61 -9.96
N ILE A 583 7.92 -4.01 -8.79
CA ILE A 583 8.74 -4.26 -7.60
C ILE A 583 9.68 -5.44 -7.84
N ILE A 584 9.13 -6.57 -8.30
CA ILE A 584 9.93 -7.77 -8.61
C ILE A 584 11.02 -7.43 -9.65
N ALA A 585 10.66 -6.71 -10.72
CA ALA A 585 11.62 -6.30 -11.74
C ALA A 585 12.70 -5.37 -11.19
N ALA A 586 12.34 -4.42 -10.33
CA ALA A 586 13.29 -3.45 -9.76
C ALA A 586 14.40 -4.16 -8.97
N HIS A 587 14.02 -5.14 -8.14
CA HIS A 587 15.00 -5.95 -7.39
C HIS A 587 15.81 -6.91 -8.28
N ARG A 588 15.29 -7.33 -9.43
CA ARG A 588 15.96 -8.25 -10.35
C ARG A 588 16.94 -7.58 -11.30
N GLN A 589 16.65 -6.34 -11.71
CA GLN A 589 17.35 -5.67 -12.80
C GLN A 589 18.10 -4.42 -12.38
N LEU A 590 17.70 -3.73 -11.32
CA LEU A 590 18.37 -2.51 -10.86
C LEU A 590 19.24 -2.80 -9.65
N SER A 591 20.53 -2.48 -9.75
CA SER A 591 21.44 -2.59 -8.61
C SER A 591 21.00 -1.69 -7.44
N ALA A 592 21.35 -2.04 -6.21
CA ALA A 592 21.19 -1.14 -5.05
C ALA A 592 21.95 0.20 -5.18
N MET A 593 22.93 0.28 -6.09
CA MET A 593 23.62 1.52 -6.47
C MET A 593 22.84 2.34 -7.52
N HIS A 594 21.89 1.75 -8.23
CA HIS A 594 21.19 2.40 -9.32
C HIS A 594 20.32 3.56 -8.79
N PRO A 595 20.39 4.77 -9.38
CA PRO A 595 19.63 5.92 -8.89
C PRO A 595 18.12 5.67 -8.89
N ILE A 596 17.57 5.02 -9.92
CA ILE A 596 16.15 4.66 -9.96
C ILE A 596 15.75 3.63 -8.89
N PHE A 597 16.60 2.65 -8.55
CA PHE A 597 16.31 1.75 -7.43
C PHE A 597 16.22 2.51 -6.11
N LYS A 598 17.15 3.44 -5.88
CA LYS A 598 17.14 4.30 -4.67
C LYS A 598 15.88 5.16 -4.57
N LEU A 599 15.38 5.68 -5.70
CA LEU A 599 14.14 6.43 -5.76
C LEU A 599 12.92 5.54 -5.46
N LEU A 600 12.86 4.34 -6.04
CA LEU A 600 11.72 3.43 -5.90
C LEU A 600 11.66 2.77 -4.52
N LYS A 601 12.80 2.51 -3.88
CA LYS A 601 12.90 1.69 -2.66
C LYS A 601 11.87 2.03 -1.56
N PRO A 602 11.64 3.31 -1.16
CA PRO A 602 10.63 3.63 -0.16
C PRO A 602 9.21 3.23 -0.58
N HIS A 603 8.92 3.25 -1.88
CA HIS A 603 7.60 2.98 -2.47
C HIS A 603 7.32 1.50 -2.74
N MET A 604 8.28 0.61 -2.45
CA MET A 604 8.13 -0.84 -2.57
C MET A 604 7.92 -1.54 -1.22
N ARG A 605 8.12 -0.80 -0.11
CA ARG A 605 8.13 -1.33 1.25
C ARG A 605 6.85 -2.11 1.53
N TYR A 606 6.99 -3.34 2.02
CA TYR A 606 5.90 -4.18 2.54
C TYR A 606 4.87 -4.69 1.51
N THR A 607 4.87 -4.19 0.27
CA THR A 607 3.87 -4.57 -0.74
C THR A 607 3.91 -6.06 -1.09
N LEU A 608 5.10 -6.68 -1.20
CA LEU A 608 5.19 -8.11 -1.52
C LEU A 608 4.67 -9.01 -0.39
N GLU A 609 4.97 -8.68 0.87
CA GLU A 609 4.51 -9.44 2.04
C GLU A 609 2.99 -9.31 2.23
N ILE A 610 2.43 -8.10 2.12
CA ILE A 610 0.98 -7.93 2.23
C ILE A 610 0.24 -8.63 1.09
N ASN A 611 0.75 -8.58 -0.15
CA ASN A 611 0.17 -9.31 -1.27
C ASN A 611 0.23 -10.83 -1.04
N ALA A 612 1.33 -11.35 -0.49
CA ALA A 612 1.44 -12.77 -0.18
C ALA A 612 0.44 -13.20 0.90
N LEU A 613 0.28 -12.41 1.97
CA LEU A 613 -0.76 -12.67 2.97
C LEU A 613 -2.17 -12.55 2.38
N ALA A 614 -2.43 -11.58 1.51
CA ALA A 614 -3.71 -11.47 0.84
C ALA A 614 -4.04 -12.73 0.02
N ARG A 615 -3.08 -13.32 -0.70
CA ARG A 615 -3.26 -14.62 -1.38
C ARG A 615 -3.48 -15.78 -0.41
N GLN A 616 -2.97 -15.67 0.82
CA GLN A 616 -3.09 -16.71 1.83
C GLN A 616 -4.45 -16.70 2.55
N ILE A 617 -4.99 -15.54 2.90
CA ILE A 617 -6.17 -15.44 3.79
C ILE A 617 -7.33 -14.60 3.22
N LEU A 618 -7.04 -13.69 2.28
CA LEU A 618 -7.98 -12.63 1.88
C LEU A 618 -8.71 -13.00 0.58
N ILE A 619 -7.95 -13.17 -0.52
CA ILE A 619 -8.47 -13.36 -1.88
C ILE A 619 -8.45 -14.82 -2.37
N ASN A 620 -8.07 -15.76 -1.51
CA ASN A 620 -8.14 -17.18 -1.82
C ASN A 620 -9.59 -17.70 -1.89
N GLY A 621 -9.76 -18.88 -2.48
CA GLY A 621 -11.03 -19.59 -2.48
C GLY A 621 -11.53 -19.84 -1.06
N GLY A 622 -12.73 -19.35 -0.74
CA GLY A 622 -13.31 -19.39 0.61
C GLY A 622 -12.69 -18.41 1.62
N GLY A 623 -11.77 -17.54 1.18
CA GLY A 623 -11.17 -16.49 1.99
C GLY A 623 -12.15 -15.37 2.34
N VAL A 624 -11.63 -14.37 3.06
CA VAL A 624 -12.43 -13.26 3.59
C VAL A 624 -13.21 -12.51 2.52
N ILE A 625 -12.60 -12.24 1.36
CA ILE A 625 -13.25 -11.45 0.29
C ILE A 625 -14.40 -12.24 -0.35
N GLU A 626 -14.21 -13.53 -0.63
CA GLU A 626 -15.31 -14.34 -1.16
C GLU A 626 -16.45 -14.52 -0.14
N TYR A 627 -16.12 -14.58 1.16
CA TYR A 627 -17.11 -14.66 2.22
C TYR A 627 -17.87 -13.34 2.44
N GLY A 628 -17.17 -12.21 2.37
CA GLY A 628 -17.70 -10.89 2.74
C GLY A 628 -18.41 -10.13 1.62
N PHE A 629 -18.15 -10.46 0.35
CA PHE A 629 -18.65 -9.69 -0.80
C PHE A 629 -19.66 -10.46 -1.65
N THR A 630 -20.54 -9.72 -2.33
CA THR A 630 -21.59 -10.30 -3.18
C THR A 630 -21.08 -11.28 -4.25
N PRO A 631 -19.97 -11.02 -4.99
CA PRO A 631 -19.57 -11.90 -6.08
C PRO A 631 -19.11 -13.30 -5.67
N ARG A 632 -18.70 -13.48 -4.40
CA ARG A 632 -18.24 -14.77 -3.85
C ARG A 632 -17.17 -15.41 -4.73
N SER A 633 -17.37 -16.60 -5.29
CA SER A 633 -16.38 -17.29 -6.11
C SER A 633 -16.02 -16.56 -7.41
N CYS A 634 -16.83 -15.58 -7.84
CA CYS A 634 -16.57 -14.78 -9.03
C CYS A 634 -15.65 -13.56 -8.76
N CYS A 635 -15.28 -13.29 -7.50
CA CYS A 635 -14.52 -12.09 -7.11
C CYS A 635 -13.26 -11.87 -7.98
N MET A 636 -12.40 -12.88 -8.06
CA MET A 636 -11.13 -12.74 -8.79
C MET A 636 -11.30 -12.82 -10.30
N GLU A 637 -12.38 -13.42 -10.80
CA GLU A 637 -12.73 -13.39 -12.23
C GLU A 637 -13.17 -11.99 -12.68
N ILE A 638 -13.91 -11.26 -11.84
CA ILE A 638 -14.25 -9.85 -12.09
C ILE A 638 -12.97 -9.01 -12.17
N SER A 639 -12.05 -9.20 -11.22
CA SER A 639 -10.74 -8.52 -11.23
C SER A 639 -9.97 -8.81 -12.53
N ALA A 640 -9.91 -10.09 -12.95
CA ALA A 640 -9.22 -10.47 -14.18
C ALA A 640 -9.92 -9.95 -15.46
N SER A 641 -11.25 -9.93 -15.49
CA SER A 641 -12.02 -9.33 -16.58
C SER A 641 -11.71 -7.84 -16.72
N PHE A 642 -11.68 -7.12 -15.60
CA PHE A 642 -11.32 -5.69 -15.63
C PHE A 642 -9.88 -5.47 -16.08
N TYR A 643 -8.94 -6.28 -15.60
CA TYR A 643 -7.56 -6.24 -16.09
C TYR A 643 -7.53 -6.43 -17.59
N ARG A 644 -8.22 -7.45 -18.12
CA ARG A 644 -8.29 -7.75 -19.56
C ARG A 644 -8.81 -6.58 -20.38
N ASP A 645 -9.95 -6.02 -20.01
CA ASP A 645 -10.75 -5.16 -20.90
C ASP A 645 -10.56 -3.65 -20.65
N HIS A 646 -10.08 -3.25 -19.47
CA HIS A 646 -10.09 -1.84 -19.06
C HIS A 646 -8.74 -1.31 -18.56
N TRP A 647 -7.93 -2.13 -17.90
CA TRP A 647 -6.67 -1.66 -17.31
C TRP A 647 -5.62 -1.30 -18.38
N ARG A 648 -5.04 -0.10 -18.25
CA ARG A 648 -3.95 0.41 -19.09
C ARG A 648 -3.05 1.33 -18.28
N PHE A 649 -1.74 1.08 -18.32
CA PHE A 649 -0.76 1.83 -17.53
C PHE A 649 -0.71 3.33 -17.87
N ASP A 650 -0.86 3.69 -19.15
CA ASP A 650 -0.86 5.09 -19.64
C ASP A 650 -1.99 5.95 -19.06
N ARG A 651 -2.99 5.33 -18.43
CA ARG A 651 -4.19 5.97 -17.88
C ARG A 651 -4.29 5.91 -16.37
N GLU A 652 -3.29 5.37 -15.68
CA GLU A 652 -3.29 5.23 -14.22
C GLU A 652 -2.82 6.49 -13.48
N GLY A 653 -2.14 7.40 -14.16
CA GLY A 653 -1.81 8.72 -13.61
C GLY A 653 -3.05 9.58 -13.39
N LEU A 654 -3.09 10.33 -12.28
CA LEU A 654 -4.29 11.10 -11.89
C LEU A 654 -4.81 12.07 -12.97
N PRO A 655 -3.96 12.90 -13.63
CA PRO A 655 -4.43 13.76 -14.72
C PRO A 655 -5.12 13.00 -15.86
N ALA A 656 -4.48 11.93 -16.34
CA ALA A 656 -5.00 11.11 -17.43
C ALA A 656 -6.31 10.41 -17.02
N ASP A 657 -6.40 9.93 -15.79
CA ASP A 657 -7.62 9.35 -15.22
C ASP A 657 -8.79 10.34 -15.19
N LEU A 658 -8.55 11.56 -14.68
CA LEU A 658 -9.57 12.60 -14.60
C LEU A 658 -10.08 13.03 -15.98
N ILE A 659 -9.17 13.22 -16.95
CA ILE A 659 -9.54 13.57 -18.33
C ILE A 659 -10.34 12.42 -18.97
N ARG A 660 -9.88 11.18 -18.83
CA ARG A 660 -10.55 9.99 -19.40
C ARG A 660 -11.99 9.86 -18.92
N ARG A 661 -12.24 10.08 -17.63
CA ARG A 661 -13.59 10.05 -17.04
C ARG A 661 -14.43 11.30 -17.36
N GLY A 662 -13.86 12.27 -18.06
CA GLY A 662 -14.52 13.54 -18.36
C GLY A 662 -14.69 14.45 -17.13
N MET A 663 -13.87 14.24 -16.09
CA MET A 663 -13.91 15.01 -14.83
C MET A 663 -12.96 16.20 -14.83
N ALA A 664 -12.09 16.30 -15.83
CA ALA A 664 -11.23 17.45 -16.06
C ALA A 664 -10.98 17.67 -17.56
N ILE A 665 -10.58 18.88 -17.92
CA ILE A 665 -10.00 19.21 -19.22
C ILE A 665 -8.63 19.83 -19.02
N GLU A 666 -7.75 19.70 -20.00
CA GLU A 666 -6.47 20.41 -20.00
C GLU A 666 -6.69 21.91 -20.08
N ASP A 667 -6.05 22.65 -19.18
CA ASP A 667 -6.06 24.11 -19.14
C ASP A 667 -4.76 24.59 -18.50
N PRO A 668 -3.75 24.98 -19.31
CA PRO A 668 -2.45 25.45 -18.80
C PRO A 668 -2.54 26.71 -17.92
N SER A 669 -3.66 27.43 -17.94
CA SER A 669 -3.87 28.60 -17.06
C SER A 669 -4.29 28.22 -15.64
N GLN A 670 -4.75 26.99 -15.43
CA GLN A 670 -5.14 26.50 -14.12
C GLN A 670 -3.94 25.94 -13.33
N PRO A 671 -4.01 25.95 -12.00
CA PRO A 671 -3.08 25.18 -11.17
C PRO A 671 -3.05 23.71 -11.63
N HIS A 672 -1.85 23.14 -11.74
CA HIS A 672 -1.65 21.75 -12.16
C HIS A 672 -2.04 21.44 -13.62
N GLY A 673 -2.31 22.47 -14.44
CA GLY A 673 -2.59 22.34 -15.88
C GLY A 673 -3.96 21.74 -16.21
N LEU A 674 -4.87 21.63 -15.23
CA LEU A 674 -6.19 21.03 -15.41
C LEU A 674 -7.30 21.92 -14.84
N LYS A 675 -8.40 22.02 -15.58
CA LYS A 675 -9.67 22.55 -15.07
C LYS A 675 -10.61 21.41 -14.74
N LEU A 676 -10.96 21.27 -13.46
CA LEU A 676 -11.96 20.28 -13.03
C LEU A 676 -13.36 20.66 -13.51
N VAL A 677 -14.14 19.67 -13.93
CA VAL A 677 -15.56 19.85 -14.30
C VAL A 677 -16.43 20.06 -13.06
N ILE A 678 -16.08 19.40 -11.94
CA ILE A 678 -16.66 19.66 -10.62
C ILE A 678 -15.59 20.39 -9.79
N GLU A 679 -15.80 21.67 -9.54
CA GLU A 679 -14.81 22.53 -8.86
C GLU A 679 -14.45 22.02 -7.45
N ASP A 680 -15.45 21.56 -6.68
CA ASP A 680 -15.25 21.00 -5.35
C ASP A 680 -15.28 19.47 -5.34
N TYR A 681 -14.52 18.82 -6.23
CA TYR A 681 -14.26 17.38 -6.18
C TYR A 681 -13.09 17.09 -5.23
N PRO A 682 -13.32 16.57 -4.00
CA PRO A 682 -12.28 16.54 -2.96
C PRO A 682 -11.06 15.67 -3.30
N TYR A 683 -11.29 14.43 -3.76
CA TYR A 683 -10.23 13.52 -4.20
C TYR A 683 -9.34 14.13 -5.29
N ALA A 684 -9.95 14.68 -6.35
CA ALA A 684 -9.21 15.24 -7.48
C ALA A 684 -8.42 16.49 -7.07
N ASN A 685 -9.06 17.40 -6.33
CA ASN A 685 -8.43 18.64 -5.87
C ASN A 685 -7.17 18.40 -5.05
N ASP A 686 -7.21 17.44 -4.12
CA ASP A 686 -6.10 17.17 -3.22
C ASP A 686 -5.07 16.25 -3.85
N GLY A 687 -5.54 15.24 -4.59
CA GLY A 687 -4.69 14.35 -5.37
C GLY A 687 -3.78 15.13 -6.32
N LEU A 688 -4.28 16.20 -6.97
CA LEU A 688 -3.46 17.03 -7.86
C LEU A 688 -2.34 17.80 -7.15
N LEU A 689 -2.48 18.09 -5.85
CA LEU A 689 -1.40 18.66 -5.05
C LEU A 689 -0.25 17.67 -4.91
N LEU A 690 -0.58 16.44 -4.50
CA LEU A 690 0.41 15.38 -4.28
C LEU A 690 1.02 14.89 -5.61
N TRP A 691 0.19 14.75 -6.65
CA TRP A 691 0.64 14.43 -8.00
C TRP A 691 1.70 15.43 -8.48
N SER A 692 1.43 16.74 -8.34
CA SER A 692 2.37 17.76 -8.82
C SER A 692 3.66 17.80 -7.99
N ALA A 693 3.58 17.56 -6.68
CA ALA A 693 4.76 17.44 -5.83
C ALA A 693 5.61 16.23 -6.24
N LEU A 694 4.98 15.07 -6.48
CA LEU A 694 5.62 13.86 -6.98
C LEU A 694 6.25 14.09 -8.36
N GLU A 695 5.51 14.66 -9.30
CA GLU A 695 6.00 14.91 -10.65
C GLU A 695 7.21 15.85 -10.64
N SER A 696 7.15 16.94 -9.87
CA SER A 696 8.27 17.88 -9.74
C SER A 696 9.50 17.22 -9.13
N TRP A 697 9.30 16.41 -8.08
CA TRP A 697 10.37 15.63 -7.45
C TRP A 697 11.02 14.66 -8.44
N VAL A 698 10.21 13.84 -9.10
CA VAL A 698 10.68 12.82 -10.04
C VAL A 698 11.38 13.46 -11.24
N ARG A 699 10.83 14.54 -11.82
CA ARG A 699 11.47 15.27 -12.93
C ARG A 699 12.84 15.82 -12.52
N THR A 700 12.94 16.42 -11.33
CA THR A 700 14.21 16.94 -10.80
C THR A 700 15.23 15.82 -10.63
N TYR A 701 14.81 14.70 -10.04
CA TYR A 701 15.66 13.55 -9.81
C TYR A 701 16.11 12.90 -11.12
N VAL A 702 15.19 12.64 -12.05
CA VAL A 702 15.50 12.03 -13.35
C VAL A 702 16.43 12.92 -14.16
N GLN A 703 16.21 14.24 -14.20
CA GLN A 703 17.07 15.16 -14.94
C GLN A 703 18.51 15.19 -14.41
N ALA A 704 18.72 14.94 -13.11
CA ALA A 704 20.05 14.91 -12.51
C ALA A 704 20.90 13.72 -13.01
N TYR A 705 20.29 12.55 -13.21
CA TYR A 705 20.99 11.33 -13.65
C TYR A 705 20.87 11.05 -15.15
N TYR A 706 19.80 11.53 -15.80
CA TYR A 706 19.50 11.29 -17.21
C TYR A 706 19.26 12.62 -17.92
N PRO A 707 20.32 13.39 -18.22
CA PRO A 707 20.16 14.71 -18.83
C PRO A 707 19.75 14.66 -20.31
N THR A 708 19.81 13.49 -20.95
CA THR A 708 19.55 13.30 -22.38
C THR A 708 18.80 12.00 -22.68
N PRO A 709 18.07 11.90 -23.80
CA PRO A 709 17.48 10.64 -24.27
C PRO A 709 18.49 9.49 -24.40
N HIS A 710 19.70 9.77 -24.88
CA HIS A 710 20.75 8.76 -24.99
C HIS A 710 21.12 8.16 -23.62
N ALA A 711 21.15 8.96 -22.55
CA ALA A 711 21.44 8.44 -21.20
C ALA A 711 20.39 7.40 -20.76
N VAL A 712 19.11 7.62 -21.08
CA VAL A 712 18.02 6.67 -20.77
C VAL A 712 18.14 5.40 -21.62
N GLN A 713 18.39 5.55 -22.92
CA GLN A 713 18.44 4.43 -23.87
C GLN A 713 19.70 3.57 -23.69
N ALA A 714 20.82 4.15 -23.26
CA ALA A 714 22.08 3.45 -23.05
C ALA A 714 22.15 2.73 -21.69
N ASP A 715 21.20 2.97 -20.78
CA ASP A 715 21.16 2.33 -19.47
C ASP A 715 20.57 0.92 -19.57
N SER A 716 21.45 -0.09 -19.59
CA SER A 716 21.05 -1.49 -19.74
C SER A 716 20.22 -2.03 -18.58
N GLU A 717 20.42 -1.55 -17.35
CA GLU A 717 19.64 -2.01 -16.20
C GLU A 717 18.24 -1.41 -16.23
N LEU A 718 18.15 -0.12 -16.54
CA LEU A 718 16.88 0.58 -16.67
C LEU A 718 16.01 -0.01 -17.79
N GLN A 719 16.60 -0.26 -18.96
CA GLN A 719 15.89 -0.86 -20.10
C GLN A 719 15.45 -2.30 -19.77
N ALA A 720 16.31 -3.10 -19.11
CA ALA A 720 15.96 -4.45 -18.69
C ALA A 720 14.87 -4.48 -17.62
N TRP A 721 14.88 -3.54 -16.67
CA TRP A 721 13.84 -3.40 -15.65
C TRP A 721 12.46 -3.17 -16.26
N TYR A 722 12.35 -2.18 -17.14
CA TYR A 722 11.06 -1.83 -17.74
C TYR A 722 10.58 -2.91 -18.70
N ALA A 723 11.47 -3.44 -19.55
CA ALA A 723 11.14 -4.56 -20.43
C ALA A 723 10.68 -5.79 -19.64
N GLU A 724 11.38 -6.19 -18.57
CA GLU A 724 10.98 -7.36 -17.78
C GLU A 724 9.65 -7.14 -17.04
N ALA A 725 9.41 -5.93 -16.51
CA ALA A 725 8.13 -5.60 -15.88
C ALA A 725 6.95 -5.72 -16.87
N VAL A 726 7.13 -5.31 -18.13
CA VAL A 726 6.11 -5.38 -19.18
C VAL A 726 6.00 -6.80 -19.76
N ASP A 727 7.10 -7.36 -20.25
CA ASP A 727 7.13 -8.59 -21.05
C ASP A 727 6.94 -9.87 -20.21
N VAL A 728 7.34 -9.84 -18.95
CA VAL A 728 7.21 -10.98 -18.02
C VAL A 728 6.18 -10.67 -16.95
N GLY A 729 6.33 -9.53 -16.29
CA GLY A 729 5.47 -9.11 -15.18
C GLY A 729 4.01 -8.85 -15.58
N HIS A 730 3.82 -8.18 -16.72
CA HIS A 730 2.52 -7.93 -17.35
C HIS A 730 2.38 -8.67 -18.68
N ALA A 731 2.98 -9.86 -18.79
CA ALA A 731 3.12 -10.61 -20.04
C ALA A 731 1.85 -10.69 -20.90
N ASP A 732 0.67 -10.83 -20.28
CA ASP A 732 -0.61 -10.97 -20.97
C ASP A 732 -1.11 -9.66 -21.64
N LYS A 733 -0.38 -8.56 -21.44
CA LYS A 733 -0.58 -7.24 -22.05
C LYS A 733 0.70 -6.67 -22.67
N SER A 734 1.77 -7.45 -22.75
CA SER A 734 3.09 -6.99 -23.23
C SER A 734 3.05 -6.38 -24.64
N SER A 735 2.20 -6.90 -25.52
CA SER A 735 2.05 -6.43 -26.91
C SER A 735 1.16 -5.21 -27.08
N ALA A 736 0.63 -4.63 -26.00
CA ALA A 736 -0.25 -3.48 -26.09
C ALA A 736 0.49 -2.22 -26.57
N ASP A 737 -0.10 -1.49 -27.51
CA ASP A 737 0.48 -0.30 -28.16
C ASP A 737 0.55 0.93 -27.26
N TRP A 738 -0.12 0.89 -26.11
CA TRP A 738 -0.24 1.99 -25.18
C TRP A 738 0.80 1.99 -24.06
N TRP A 739 1.67 0.98 -23.98
CA TRP A 739 2.79 1.04 -23.05
C TRP A 739 3.66 2.26 -23.37
N PRO A 740 3.94 3.14 -22.39
CA PRO A 740 4.83 4.27 -22.61
C PRO A 740 6.20 3.79 -23.10
N TRP A 741 6.74 4.47 -24.11
CA TRP A 741 8.08 4.19 -24.61
C TRP A 741 9.13 4.74 -23.63
N LEU A 742 10.06 3.91 -23.14
CA LEU A 742 11.12 4.36 -22.22
C LEU A 742 12.34 4.91 -22.98
N GLY A 743 12.15 6.04 -23.66
CA GLY A 743 13.17 6.61 -24.58
C GLY A 743 13.82 7.89 -24.13
N SER A 744 13.20 8.63 -23.22
CA SER A 744 13.63 9.97 -22.84
C SER A 744 13.49 10.22 -21.33
N PRO A 745 14.13 11.28 -20.81
CA PRO A 745 13.97 11.67 -19.41
C PRO A 745 12.51 12.00 -19.06
N ALA A 746 11.75 12.56 -20.00
CA ALA A 746 10.33 12.86 -19.81
C ALA A 746 9.49 11.58 -19.69
N ASP A 747 9.77 10.57 -20.54
CA ASP A 747 9.08 9.28 -20.48
C ASP A 747 9.35 8.58 -19.15
N LEU A 748 10.63 8.52 -18.74
CA LEU A 748 11.04 7.93 -17.46
C LEU A 748 10.37 8.65 -16.28
N ALA A 749 10.36 9.99 -16.30
CA ALA A 749 9.71 10.76 -15.25
C ALA A 749 8.20 10.50 -15.18
N SER A 750 7.53 10.37 -16.33
CA SER A 750 6.10 10.05 -16.39
C SER A 750 5.81 8.66 -15.83
N ILE A 751 6.58 7.63 -16.23
CA ILE A 751 6.43 6.25 -15.74
C ILE A 751 6.63 6.21 -14.22
N LEU A 752 7.70 6.81 -13.71
CA LEU A 752 8.02 6.82 -12.29
C LEU A 752 6.98 7.60 -11.47
N THR A 753 6.48 8.74 -11.98
CA THR A 753 5.44 9.52 -11.29
C THR A 753 4.17 8.69 -11.13
N THR A 754 3.75 7.97 -12.17
CA THR A 754 2.59 7.06 -12.10
C THR A 754 2.81 5.95 -11.09
N LEU A 755 3.98 5.29 -11.08
CA LEU A 755 4.28 4.23 -10.10
C LEU A 755 4.27 4.74 -8.66
N LEU A 756 4.89 5.90 -8.40
CA LEU A 756 4.90 6.52 -7.07
C LEU A 756 3.48 6.94 -6.64
N TRP A 757 2.68 7.48 -7.56
CA TRP A 757 1.27 7.82 -7.31
C TRP A 757 0.44 6.60 -6.91
N LEU A 758 0.57 5.50 -7.67
CA LEU A 758 -0.15 4.25 -7.42
C LEU A 758 0.23 3.62 -6.08
N ALA A 759 1.52 3.61 -5.75
CA ALA A 759 2.03 3.06 -4.50
C ALA A 759 1.63 3.88 -3.28
N SER A 760 1.47 5.21 -3.41
CA SER A 760 1.24 6.12 -2.28
C SER A 760 -0.19 6.66 -2.25
N ALA A 761 -0.40 7.85 -2.82
CA ALA A 761 -1.65 8.62 -2.70
C ALA A 761 -2.88 7.90 -3.26
N GLN A 762 -2.75 7.14 -4.36
CA GLN A 762 -3.87 6.37 -4.89
C GLN A 762 -4.29 5.24 -3.94
N HIS A 763 -3.33 4.44 -3.44
CA HIS A 763 -3.60 3.40 -2.46
C HIS A 763 -4.20 3.99 -1.19
N ALA A 764 -3.60 5.05 -0.66
CA ALA A 764 -4.07 5.71 0.56
C ALA A 764 -5.52 6.17 0.46
N ALA A 765 -5.89 6.81 -0.65
CA ALA A 765 -7.24 7.30 -0.91
C ALA A 765 -8.30 6.19 -1.01
N LEU A 766 -7.89 4.98 -1.36
CA LEU A 766 -8.76 3.82 -1.48
C LEU A 766 -8.73 2.91 -0.24
N ASN A 767 -7.70 3.02 0.62
CA ASN A 767 -7.47 2.09 1.72
C ASN A 767 -7.92 2.65 3.09
N PHE A 768 -7.43 3.83 3.49
CA PHE A 768 -7.57 4.29 4.89
C PHE A 768 -8.96 4.81 5.26
N GLY A 769 -9.86 4.90 4.28
CA GLY A 769 -11.27 5.21 4.49
C GLY A 769 -12.15 3.99 4.75
N GLN A 770 -11.64 2.76 4.57
CA GLN A 770 -12.47 1.54 4.60
C GLN A 770 -13.31 1.42 5.88
N TYR A 771 -12.68 1.50 7.06
CA TYR A 771 -13.39 1.47 8.33
C TYR A 771 -14.09 2.80 8.67
N PRO A 772 -13.41 3.96 8.62
CA PRO A 772 -14.04 5.24 8.96
C PRO A 772 -15.32 5.54 8.17
N LEU A 773 -15.34 5.22 6.88
CA LEU A 773 -16.45 5.56 5.99
C LEU A 773 -17.36 4.35 5.66
N GLY A 774 -16.86 3.12 5.80
CA GLY A 774 -17.57 1.89 5.43
C GLY A 774 -17.91 0.97 6.61
N GLY A 775 -17.43 1.26 7.82
CA GLY A 775 -17.65 0.45 9.01
C GLY A 775 -19.12 0.40 9.47
N TYR A 776 -19.94 1.38 9.07
CA TYR A 776 -21.38 1.34 9.27
C TYR A 776 -22.06 0.69 8.07
N VAL A 777 -22.23 -0.64 8.13
CA VAL A 777 -22.66 -1.50 7.01
C VAL A 777 -23.92 -1.00 6.28
N PRO A 778 -24.98 -0.45 6.93
CA PRO A 778 -26.12 0.10 6.19
C PRO A 778 -25.78 1.24 5.22
N SER A 779 -24.69 1.98 5.44
CA SER A 779 -24.24 3.03 4.54
C SER A 779 -23.57 2.49 3.28
N ARG A 780 -22.80 1.41 3.40
CA ARG A 780 -22.03 0.84 2.29
C ARG A 780 -21.93 -0.68 2.44
N PRO A 781 -23.02 -1.42 2.20
CA PRO A 781 -23.01 -2.86 2.40
C PRO A 781 -22.12 -3.54 1.35
N PRO A 782 -21.16 -4.40 1.73
CA PRO A 782 -20.31 -5.13 0.78
C PRO A 782 -21.05 -6.29 0.09
N LEU A 783 -22.20 -6.67 0.65
CA LEU A 783 -22.98 -7.83 0.26
C LEU A 783 -24.48 -7.54 0.29
N MET A 784 -25.20 -8.05 -0.71
CA MET A 784 -26.68 -8.12 -0.74
C MET A 784 -27.17 -9.57 -0.82
N ARG A 785 -28.24 -9.88 -0.06
CA ARG A 785 -28.84 -11.22 0.07
C ARG A 785 -30.21 -11.37 -0.58
N ARG A 786 -30.87 -10.26 -0.90
CA ARG A 786 -32.20 -10.21 -1.55
C ARG A 786 -32.16 -9.26 -2.75
N LEU A 787 -33.07 -9.49 -3.68
CA LEU A 787 -33.37 -8.57 -4.78
C LEU A 787 -34.39 -7.53 -4.32
N VAL A 788 -34.61 -6.48 -5.12
CA VAL A 788 -35.66 -5.49 -4.84
C VAL A 788 -37.01 -6.07 -5.28
N PRO A 789 -37.98 -6.25 -4.36
CA PRO A 789 -39.26 -6.88 -4.70
C PRO A 789 -40.07 -5.97 -5.65
N ALA A 790 -40.77 -6.58 -6.60
CA ALA A 790 -41.73 -5.90 -7.47
C ALA A 790 -43.16 -6.10 -6.95
N GLU A 791 -44.07 -5.20 -7.33
CA GLU A 791 -45.50 -5.36 -7.01
C GLU A 791 -46.03 -6.71 -7.53
N GLY A 792 -46.74 -7.43 -6.67
CA GLY A 792 -47.23 -8.78 -6.94
C GLY A 792 -46.26 -9.91 -6.59
N ASP A 793 -45.00 -9.62 -6.26
CA ASP A 793 -44.09 -10.63 -5.70
C ASP A 793 -44.47 -10.91 -4.23
N PRO A 794 -44.41 -12.16 -3.73
CA PRO A 794 -44.71 -12.47 -2.33
C PRO A 794 -43.85 -11.69 -1.32
N GLU A 795 -42.61 -11.35 -1.70
CA GLU A 795 -41.70 -10.55 -0.88
C GLU A 795 -42.12 -9.07 -0.76
N TYR A 796 -42.95 -8.57 -1.69
CA TYR A 796 -43.45 -7.19 -1.64
C TYR A 796 -44.38 -6.98 -0.44
N GLU A 797 -45.25 -7.96 -0.13
CA GLU A 797 -46.10 -7.93 1.07
C GLU A 797 -45.25 -7.90 2.35
N SER A 798 -44.11 -8.60 2.36
CA SER A 798 -43.18 -8.57 3.49
C SER A 798 -42.52 -7.19 3.65
N LEU A 799 -42.16 -6.54 2.54
CA LEU A 799 -41.66 -5.17 2.55
C LEU A 799 -42.71 -4.19 3.09
N LEU A 800 -43.98 -4.31 2.66
CA LEU A 800 -45.05 -3.42 3.12
C LEU A 800 -45.35 -3.58 4.61
N ALA A 801 -45.32 -4.83 5.10
CA ALA A 801 -45.62 -5.13 6.50
C ALA A 801 -44.51 -4.65 7.46
N ASP A 802 -43.24 -4.80 7.09
CA ASP A 802 -42.09 -4.40 7.91
C ASP A 802 -40.87 -4.03 7.02
N PRO A 803 -40.82 -2.79 6.51
CA PRO A 803 -39.78 -2.40 5.57
C PRO A 803 -38.39 -2.32 6.21
N HIS A 804 -38.32 -2.04 7.53
CA HIS A 804 -37.07 -2.01 8.27
C HIS A 804 -36.44 -3.40 8.32
N ARG A 805 -37.24 -4.40 8.71
CA ARG A 805 -36.78 -5.78 8.78
C ARG A 805 -36.47 -6.35 7.41
N PHE A 806 -37.26 -6.00 6.39
CA PHE A 806 -36.96 -6.39 5.01
C PHE A 806 -35.59 -5.86 4.57
N PHE A 807 -35.34 -4.56 4.76
CA PHE A 807 -34.05 -3.94 4.43
C PHE A 807 -32.88 -4.63 5.13
N LEU A 808 -32.96 -4.83 6.45
CA LEU A 808 -31.91 -5.53 7.22
C LEU A 808 -31.70 -6.97 6.77
N SER A 809 -32.77 -7.66 6.36
CA SER A 809 -32.67 -9.03 5.82
C SER A 809 -32.02 -9.08 4.43
N ALA A 810 -31.99 -7.97 3.70
CA ALA A 810 -31.28 -7.84 2.43
C ALA A 810 -29.78 -7.54 2.63
N LEU A 811 -29.41 -6.89 3.73
CA LEU A 811 -28.03 -6.57 4.11
C LEU A 811 -27.26 -7.79 4.65
N PRO A 812 -25.92 -7.72 4.86
CA PRO A 812 -25.15 -8.82 5.45
C PRO A 812 -25.70 -9.27 6.82
N SER A 813 -25.60 -10.56 7.10
CA SER A 813 -25.94 -11.10 8.43
C SER A 813 -25.01 -10.55 9.52
N LEU A 814 -25.34 -10.79 10.80
CA LEU A 814 -24.49 -10.34 11.91
C LEU A 814 -23.05 -10.85 11.78
N THR A 815 -22.88 -12.14 11.48
CA THR A 815 -21.55 -12.76 11.30
C THR A 815 -20.82 -12.19 10.09
N GLN A 816 -21.52 -11.95 8.97
CA GLN A 816 -20.91 -11.37 7.77
C GLN A 816 -20.47 -9.92 8.00
N ALA A 817 -21.33 -9.11 8.63
CA ALA A 817 -21.06 -7.72 8.94
C ALA A 817 -19.87 -7.58 9.90
N THR A 818 -19.87 -8.34 11.00
CA THR A 818 -18.76 -8.30 11.98
C THR A 818 -17.45 -8.84 11.40
N THR A 819 -17.50 -9.88 10.57
CA THR A 819 -16.30 -10.37 9.85
C THR A 819 -15.72 -9.33 8.92
N PHE A 820 -16.58 -8.69 8.13
CA PHE A 820 -16.18 -7.60 7.25
C PHE A 820 -15.56 -6.45 8.05
N MET A 821 -16.25 -5.97 9.08
CA MET A 821 -15.81 -4.85 9.91
C MET A 821 -14.46 -5.09 10.57
N ALA A 822 -14.20 -6.29 11.11
CA ALA A 822 -12.90 -6.59 11.72
C ALA A 822 -11.74 -6.55 10.72
N VAL A 823 -12.00 -6.94 9.47
CA VAL A 823 -11.00 -6.93 8.40
C VAL A 823 -10.71 -5.48 8.01
N ILE A 824 -11.73 -4.69 7.69
CA ILE A 824 -11.51 -3.29 7.29
C ILE A 824 -10.96 -2.41 8.42
N ASP A 825 -11.23 -2.74 9.69
CA ASP A 825 -10.58 -2.14 10.87
C ASP A 825 -9.06 -2.34 10.82
N THR A 826 -8.63 -3.57 10.59
CA THR A 826 -7.20 -3.91 10.44
C THR A 826 -6.59 -3.21 9.21
N LEU A 827 -7.28 -3.26 8.06
CA LEU A 827 -6.77 -2.67 6.82
C LEU A 827 -6.70 -1.13 6.85
N SER A 828 -7.52 -0.49 7.69
CA SER A 828 -7.52 0.98 7.87
C SER A 828 -6.50 1.46 8.91
N THR A 829 -5.73 0.56 9.52
CA THR A 829 -4.82 0.88 10.63
C THR A 829 -3.41 1.20 10.12
N HIS A 830 -2.92 2.40 10.43
CA HIS A 830 -1.51 2.75 10.26
C HIS A 830 -0.66 2.08 11.34
N SER A 831 0.42 1.41 10.93
CA SER A 831 1.39 0.85 11.88
C SER A 831 2.22 1.94 12.54
N SER A 832 2.78 1.64 13.71
CA SER A 832 3.66 2.60 14.41
C SER A 832 5.02 2.81 13.74
N ASP A 833 5.35 1.96 12.76
CA ASP A 833 6.60 1.98 12.00
C ASP A 833 6.40 2.42 10.54
N GLU A 834 5.22 2.93 10.20
CA GLU A 834 4.86 3.43 8.87
C GLU A 834 5.76 4.60 8.43
N GLU A 835 6.01 4.71 7.13
CA GLU A 835 6.76 5.82 6.53
C GLU A 835 5.86 6.55 5.53
N TYR A 836 5.48 7.79 5.85
CA TYR A 836 4.58 8.59 5.04
C TYR A 836 5.29 9.24 3.84
N LEU A 837 4.51 9.70 2.87
CA LEU A 837 4.99 10.42 1.70
C LEU A 837 5.72 11.69 2.15
N GLY A 838 6.95 11.87 1.65
CA GLY A 838 7.83 12.94 2.12
C GLY A 838 8.58 12.62 3.42
N GLU A 839 8.41 11.42 3.97
CA GLU A 839 9.20 10.90 5.08
C GLU A 839 10.12 9.76 4.63
N ARG A 840 11.25 9.64 5.31
CA ARG A 840 12.16 8.49 5.20
C ARG A 840 13.04 8.40 6.43
N ARG A 841 13.38 7.18 6.85
CA ARG A 841 14.26 6.93 8.01
C ARG A 841 15.71 7.38 7.81
N ASP A 842 16.20 7.37 6.58
CA ASP A 842 17.60 7.65 6.20
C ASP A 842 17.75 8.97 5.45
N SER A 843 17.07 10.02 5.91
CA SER A 843 16.86 11.29 5.18
C SER A 843 18.13 11.94 4.63
N TYR A 844 19.25 11.84 5.34
CA TYR A 844 20.53 12.43 4.94
C TYR A 844 21.54 11.43 4.35
N THR A 845 21.27 10.12 4.40
CA THR A 845 22.30 9.10 4.13
C THR A 845 21.91 8.05 3.09
N TRP A 846 20.67 8.09 2.58
CA TRP A 846 20.19 7.16 1.55
C TRP A 846 20.94 7.22 0.22
N THR A 847 21.42 8.41 -0.11
CA THR A 847 22.28 8.70 -1.27
C THR A 847 23.50 9.48 -0.81
N GLY A 848 24.61 9.30 -1.51
CA GLY A 848 25.82 10.12 -1.35
C GLY A 848 25.84 11.34 -2.28
N ASP A 849 24.70 11.72 -2.85
CA ASP A 849 24.49 12.90 -3.69
C ASP A 849 23.72 13.97 -2.90
N ASP A 850 24.45 14.95 -2.39
CA ASP A 850 23.92 16.03 -1.54
C ASP A 850 22.83 16.85 -2.26
N ALA A 851 22.94 17.06 -3.57
CA ALA A 851 21.93 17.80 -4.33
C ALA A 851 20.59 17.06 -4.35
N MET A 852 20.61 15.72 -4.39
CA MET A 852 19.40 14.91 -4.34
C MET A 852 18.84 14.77 -2.92
N VAL A 853 19.68 14.86 -1.89
CA VAL A 853 19.22 15.01 -0.50
C VAL A 853 18.46 16.33 -0.34
N ASP A 854 19.04 17.45 -0.82
CA ASP A 854 18.40 18.77 -0.76
C ASP A 854 17.09 18.83 -1.57
N ALA A 855 17.09 18.28 -2.79
CA ALA A 855 15.90 18.22 -3.63
C ALA A 855 14.79 17.35 -2.99
N TRP A 856 15.14 16.27 -2.29
CA TRP A 856 14.18 15.47 -1.53
C TRP A 856 13.59 16.25 -0.34
N HIS A 857 14.40 17.04 0.37
CA HIS A 857 13.88 17.92 1.43
C HIS A 857 12.92 18.98 0.91
N TYR A 858 13.16 19.52 -0.29
CA TYR A 858 12.21 20.40 -0.96
C TYR A 858 10.89 19.68 -1.26
N PHE A 859 10.96 18.45 -1.78
CA PHE A 859 9.77 17.62 -2.00
C PHE A 859 8.99 17.35 -0.70
N ALA A 860 9.68 16.97 0.38
CA ALA A 860 9.06 16.74 1.68
C ALA A 860 8.34 17.98 2.21
N GLU A 861 8.91 19.17 2.01
CA GLU A 861 8.29 20.44 2.37
C GLU A 861 7.05 20.76 1.50
N GLU A 862 7.07 20.45 0.20
CA GLU A 862 5.89 20.59 -0.68
C GLU A 862 4.75 19.66 -0.26
N VAL A 863 5.06 18.42 0.12
CA VAL A 863 4.07 17.48 0.66
C VAL A 863 3.49 18.00 1.98
N ARG A 864 4.33 18.56 2.86
CA ARG A 864 3.87 19.20 4.11
C ARG A 864 2.93 20.39 3.85
N ARG A 865 3.22 21.22 2.84
CA ARG A 865 2.34 22.34 2.41
C ARG A 865 1.01 21.86 1.85
N ALA A 866 0.96 20.69 1.23
CA ALA A 866 -0.29 20.09 0.78
C ALA A 866 -1.24 19.83 1.97
N ASP A 867 -0.73 19.32 3.09
CA ASP A 867 -1.51 19.10 4.32
C ASP A 867 -2.19 20.40 4.81
N GLU A 868 -1.43 21.51 4.88
CA GLU A 868 -1.97 22.82 5.26
C GLU A 868 -3.03 23.34 4.28
N LYS A 869 -2.88 23.06 2.98
CA LYS A 869 -3.84 23.48 1.95
C LYS A 869 -5.12 22.64 2.04
N ILE A 870 -5.01 21.35 2.31
CA ILE A 870 -6.14 20.43 2.53
C ILE A 870 -6.92 20.86 3.77
N ALA A 871 -6.24 21.14 4.89
CA ALA A 871 -6.87 21.64 6.10
C ALA A 871 -7.65 22.94 5.86
N ARG A 872 -7.08 23.89 5.10
CA ARG A 872 -7.78 25.12 4.69
C ARG A 872 -9.02 24.84 3.83
N ARG A 873 -8.94 23.92 2.86
CA ARG A 873 -10.09 23.51 2.04
C ARG A 873 -11.20 22.87 2.87
N ASN A 874 -10.84 22.05 3.86
CA ASN A 874 -11.79 21.40 4.77
C ASN A 874 -12.49 22.41 5.70
N ALA A 875 -11.85 23.54 5.99
CA ALA A 875 -12.42 24.62 6.80
C ALA A 875 -13.24 25.65 6.00
N ASP A 876 -13.23 25.60 4.66
CA ASP A 876 -13.88 26.58 3.80
C ASP A 876 -15.38 26.28 3.61
N PRO A 877 -16.29 27.13 4.11
CA PRO A 877 -17.74 26.91 3.99
C PRO A 877 -18.27 26.98 2.55
N ALA A 878 -17.50 27.51 1.60
CA ALA A 878 -17.85 27.48 0.18
C ALA A 878 -17.70 26.08 -0.42
N ARG A 879 -16.89 25.20 0.19
CA ARG A 879 -16.61 23.83 -0.25
C ARG A 879 -17.54 22.81 0.39
N ARG A 880 -18.76 22.75 -0.11
CA ARG A 880 -19.88 21.99 0.47
C ARG A 880 -19.68 20.47 0.47
N ASN A 881 -18.80 19.92 -0.37
CA ASN A 881 -18.49 18.48 -0.35
C ASN A 881 -17.52 18.10 0.79
N ARG A 882 -17.05 19.09 1.56
CA ARG A 882 -16.03 18.96 2.62
C ARG A 882 -16.41 19.66 3.93
N CYS A 883 -17.26 20.68 3.85
CA CYS A 883 -17.62 21.55 4.96
C CYS A 883 -19.14 21.75 5.06
N GLY A 884 -19.70 21.63 6.26
CA GLY A 884 -21.13 21.80 6.51
C GLY A 884 -21.63 21.01 7.71
N ALA A 885 -22.90 21.20 8.06
CA ALA A 885 -23.55 20.44 9.14
C ALA A 885 -23.62 18.95 8.78
N GLY A 886 -23.08 18.10 9.65
CA GLY A 886 -23.01 16.65 9.43
C GLY A 886 -22.01 16.21 8.35
N VAL A 887 -21.30 17.12 7.68
CA VAL A 887 -20.33 16.79 6.63
C VAL A 887 -18.97 16.49 7.25
N LEU A 888 -18.36 15.38 6.84
CA LEU A 888 -17.00 15.04 7.21
C LEU A 888 -15.99 15.79 6.33
N PRO A 889 -14.90 16.32 6.92
CA PRO A 889 -13.76 16.78 6.12
C PRO A 889 -13.20 15.62 5.31
N TYR A 890 -12.67 15.90 4.12
CA TYR A 890 -11.97 14.88 3.33
C TYR A 890 -10.48 14.95 3.69
N GLU A 891 -9.96 13.92 4.36
CA GLU A 891 -8.58 13.86 4.84
C GLU A 891 -7.76 12.69 4.29
N LEU A 892 -8.34 11.84 3.44
CA LEU A 892 -7.63 10.67 2.87
C LEU A 892 -6.41 11.02 2.00
N MET A 893 -6.29 12.29 1.57
CA MET A 893 -5.13 12.83 0.87
C MET A 893 -4.25 13.72 1.76
N ALA A 894 -4.58 13.88 3.05
CA ALA A 894 -3.72 14.59 4.00
C ALA A 894 -2.49 13.71 4.28
N PRO A 895 -1.25 14.14 3.96
CA PRO A 895 -0.10 13.24 3.92
C PRO A 895 0.33 12.67 5.29
N SER A 896 0.16 13.44 6.36
CA SER A 896 0.63 13.06 7.70
C SER A 896 -0.46 12.32 8.51
N SER A 897 -0.05 11.35 9.34
CA SER A 897 -0.95 10.71 10.30
C SER A 897 -0.21 10.16 11.53
N PRO A 898 -0.84 10.16 12.72
CA PRO A 898 -0.41 9.28 13.80
C PRO A 898 -0.72 7.80 13.48
N PRO A 899 -0.15 6.83 14.21
CA PRO A 899 -0.55 5.42 14.12
C PRO A 899 -2.02 5.20 14.52
N GLY A 900 -2.64 4.14 14.01
CA GLY A 900 -4.05 3.81 14.28
C GLY A 900 -4.98 4.06 13.09
N ILE A 901 -6.29 4.02 13.34
CA ILE A 901 -7.32 4.32 12.34
C ILE A 901 -7.65 5.81 12.39
N THR A 902 -7.31 6.56 11.36
CA THR A 902 -7.32 8.04 11.39
C THR A 902 -8.05 8.69 10.22
N CYS A 903 -8.40 7.93 9.16
CA CYS A 903 -8.99 8.45 7.91
C CYS A 903 -8.10 9.52 7.21
N ARG A 904 -6.79 9.46 7.44
CA ARG A 904 -5.77 10.37 6.88
C ARG A 904 -4.41 9.69 6.86
N GLY A 905 -3.42 10.28 6.21
CA GLY A 905 -2.07 9.74 6.10
C GLY A 905 -1.87 9.06 4.76
N VAL A 906 -0.80 9.44 4.07
CA VAL A 906 -0.42 8.87 2.78
C VAL A 906 0.91 8.15 2.94
N PRO A 907 0.94 6.82 3.10
CA PRO A 907 2.19 6.05 3.12
C PRO A 907 2.98 6.16 1.81
N ASN A 908 4.27 5.85 1.85
CA ASN A 908 5.08 5.75 0.63
C ASN A 908 4.65 4.59 -0.28
N SER A 909 4.11 3.51 0.28
CA SER A 909 3.81 2.26 -0.43
C SER A 909 2.47 1.65 -0.04
N ALA A 910 1.99 0.69 -0.84
CA ALA A 910 0.85 -0.16 -0.50
C ALA A 910 1.26 -1.15 0.59
N SER A 911 1.24 -0.68 1.85
CA SER A 911 1.84 -1.35 2.99
C SER A 911 0.88 -2.21 3.81
N ILE A 912 -0.43 -2.17 3.50
CA ILE A 912 -1.52 -2.81 4.25
C ILE A 912 -2.63 -3.26 3.31
#